data_AF-A0A915YHX4-F1
#
_entry.id   AF-A0A915YHX4-F1
#
_cell.length_a   1.000
_cell.length_b   1.000
_cell.length_c   1.000
_cell.angle_alpha   90.00
_cell.angle_beta   90.00
_cell.angle_gamma   90.00
#
_symmetry.space_group_name_H-M   'P 1'
#
loop_
_entity.id
_entity.type
_entity.pdbx_description
1 polymer ?
#
loop_
_entity_poly.entity_id
_entity_poly.type
_entity_poly.pdbx_seq_one_letter_code
_entity_poly.pdbx_strand_id
1 'polypeptide(L)'
;MLKTKSMRQNLRYLLCLIIGIGILLPTADAQLVNYEETWQEFLKNPKTSAISKLTEPSKDQVANYLKYCLMYANSHFCADDLTNSEKMMREVAAISSDAHAKIPGFAEKYADLKVKISAYKACGKLWIRFTEGEAVDIAELEKEAVKDAKKVCEKGTLCKYFYMTSMHYYCQGDLKKSRGHFENRVQKLVDKTSFEPSDVQGMEERVKMMKKLWAGIDKLDPAWAKLIETDQSPGFDTELPLIECYSIPNMKEYILRASADLCTVGDEMLKKIKALQKTNTHSIPSDVADKIEWLEKAVTENNNGLATLNKAWKKFLPESKPSGIDYGHEFVCDRAAEVKAYIMDGFADPCGGGKTALDKIEEIKKEHNPSLDTETMTKLKQLKARVNKEAENLAKLNEAWEDFVPDDKVKGKLDFVFEYCDKEAQIKAYVIDGTVNFCEKGKQRLEDIAALRDSDAPELADVVLKKIDNLQAKQDEADQDLADLNAAWTLYIETDNVMKWEEGYPSKDSGTVRDNIRLVKFYCDKIAQTKSWVIKGQLDPCEKGEPYLKKIEKLKADHSLSYDKELACQISRLRNKVYQCKYWTLVLKAWKITHEECERFGPASSKIMYEDLNSEESPCETRVSYKQLGKIGIQYTITTILCQKINLAQMGDPEYYKKIATWVNTEVLTKYCNTTNWRCKKDFFIYLEGHTDGHRFSGATYDKSLDVPEGTPYTHFIGKPNGAGADTLQKETRNITSQLKSNMELGIARAWTVKQQLDFMKVPITIGAYEHPSDEKDKDYRRIEIELNITNLMLDFYEKTLKELVDESGIGDRPRLGC
;
A
#
# COMPACT_ATOMS: atom_id res chain seq x y z
N MET A 1 20.66 34.22 131.36
CA MET A 1 21.09 32.85 131.00
C MET A 1 20.00 32.21 130.19
N LEU A 2 20.38 31.76 128.99
CA LEU A 2 19.90 30.54 128.33
C LEU A 2 18.39 30.32 128.13
N LYS A 3 18.13 29.87 126.91
CA LYS A 3 17.18 28.80 126.56
C LYS A 3 15.75 29.17 126.18
N THR A 4 15.52 29.02 124.86
CA THR A 4 14.53 28.12 124.21
C THR A 4 13.04 28.40 124.30
N LYS A 5 12.35 27.80 123.30
CA LYS A 5 10.91 27.50 123.12
C LYS A 5 10.11 28.57 122.38
N SER A 6 9.52 28.26 121.22
CA SER A 6 8.41 27.32 120.94
C SER A 6 7.06 27.85 121.40
N MET A 7 6.10 27.78 120.48
CA MET A 7 4.64 27.85 120.66
C MET A 7 4.08 29.21 121.08
N ARG A 8 3.28 29.81 120.18
CA ARG A 8 1.82 29.63 120.08
C ARG A 8 1.06 30.26 121.25
N GLN A 9 0.27 31.25 120.85
CA GLN A 9 -1.15 31.43 121.17
C GLN A 9 -1.58 31.60 122.63
N ASN A 10 -2.27 32.73 122.78
CA ASN A 10 -3.43 33.00 123.62
C ASN A 10 -3.21 33.27 125.12
N LEU A 11 -4.01 34.25 125.55
CA LEU A 11 -4.63 34.39 126.87
C LEU A 11 -3.81 35.06 127.98
N ARG A 12 -4.14 36.33 128.23
CA ARG A 12 -4.57 36.89 129.53
C ARG A 12 -4.90 38.37 129.26
N TYR A 13 -6.17 38.76 129.37
CA TYR A 13 -6.69 39.29 130.64
C TYR A 13 -5.68 40.24 131.29
N LEU A 14 -5.99 41.54 131.29
CA LEU A 14 -6.81 42.14 132.35
C LEU A 14 -6.00 42.22 133.66
N LEU A 15 -6.16 43.37 134.32
CA LEU A 15 -5.81 43.66 135.71
C LEU A 15 -4.38 44.12 135.94
N CYS A 16 -4.14 45.41 135.80
CA CYS A 16 -4.42 46.36 136.88
C CYS A 16 -3.80 47.70 136.47
N LEU A 17 -4.61 48.72 136.25
CA LEU A 17 -5.10 49.62 137.29
C LEU A 17 -4.00 50.54 137.86
N ILE A 18 -4.22 51.81 137.55
CA ILE A 18 -4.04 52.99 138.40
C ILE A 18 -2.65 53.65 138.40
N ILE A 19 -2.72 54.99 138.47
CA ILE A 19 -1.68 56.02 138.61
C ILE A 19 -1.09 56.40 137.24
N GLY A 20 -1.23 57.62 136.72
CA GLY A 20 -1.76 58.85 137.29
C GLY A 20 -1.58 59.96 136.25
N ILE A 21 -2.37 61.01 136.45
CA ILE A 21 -2.33 62.35 135.84
C ILE A 21 -0.94 62.77 135.34
N GLY A 22 -0.84 63.23 134.08
CA GLY A 22 0.25 64.11 133.68
C GLY A 22 0.69 64.07 132.22
N ILE A 23 0.24 65.09 131.47
CA ILE A 23 0.95 65.80 130.39
C ILE A 23 0.67 65.38 128.94
N LEU A 24 0.05 66.35 128.25
CA LEU A 24 -0.03 66.59 126.82
C LEU A 24 1.35 66.66 126.14
N LEU A 25 1.52 65.98 125.00
CA LEU A 25 1.93 66.54 123.68
C LEU A 25 2.06 65.38 122.64
N PRO A 26 1.82 65.63 121.34
CA PRO A 26 1.71 64.61 120.31
C PRO A 26 3.08 64.21 119.74
N THR A 27 3.37 62.91 119.67
CA THR A 27 4.50 62.33 118.92
C THR A 27 4.04 61.90 117.54
N ALA A 28 4.52 62.58 116.51
CA ALA A 28 4.44 62.15 115.12
C ALA A 28 5.83 61.72 114.64
N ASP A 29 6.15 60.45 114.89
CA ASP A 29 7.00 59.63 114.03
C ASP A 29 6.13 59.06 112.90
N ALA A 30 6.52 59.23 111.63
CA ALA A 30 6.14 58.34 110.53
C ALA A 30 6.82 58.72 109.20
N GLN A 31 8.08 58.30 109.00
CA GLN A 31 8.61 57.76 107.73
C GLN A 31 10.09 57.39 107.90
N LEU A 32 10.38 56.46 108.82
CA LEU A 32 11.65 55.73 108.80
C LEU A 32 11.57 54.67 107.70
N VAL A 33 11.89 55.08 106.47
CA VAL A 33 12.24 54.14 105.41
C VAL A 33 13.58 53.50 105.81
N ASN A 34 13.58 52.20 106.09
CA ASN A 34 14.80 51.50 106.50
C ASN A 34 15.73 51.32 105.29
N TYR A 35 16.60 52.32 105.10
CA TYR A 35 17.65 52.35 104.10
C TYR A 35 18.53 51.09 104.12
N GLU A 36 18.77 50.54 105.31
CA GLU A 36 19.60 49.34 105.45
C GLU A 36 18.88 48.09 104.97
N GLU A 37 17.59 47.93 105.25
CA GLU A 37 16.80 46.79 104.78
C GLU A 37 16.71 46.73 103.25
N THR A 38 16.44 47.89 102.64
CA THR A 38 16.39 48.00 101.17
C THR A 38 17.78 47.77 100.55
N TRP A 39 18.84 48.23 101.22
CA TRP A 39 20.22 47.94 100.81
C TRP A 39 20.55 46.45 100.90
N GLN A 40 20.18 45.77 101.99
CA GLN A 40 20.39 44.33 102.14
C GLN A 40 19.59 43.52 101.10
N GLU A 41 18.41 43.98 100.72
CA GLU A 41 17.64 43.38 99.62
C GLU A 41 18.33 43.58 98.26
N PHE A 42 18.79 44.80 97.98
CA PHE A 42 19.59 45.12 96.79
C PHE A 42 20.90 44.32 96.72
N LEU A 43 21.55 44.05 97.86
CA LEU A 43 22.72 43.20 97.93
C LEU A 43 22.39 41.75 97.56
N LYS A 44 21.30 41.20 98.11
CA LYS A 44 20.85 39.82 97.88
C LYS A 44 20.40 39.55 96.45
N ASN A 45 19.79 40.52 95.77
CA ASN A 45 19.28 40.34 94.42
C ASN A 45 19.96 41.31 93.43
N PRO A 46 20.88 40.83 92.57
CA PRO A 46 21.56 41.66 91.57
C PRO A 46 20.65 42.14 90.42
N LYS A 47 19.36 41.79 90.45
CA LYS A 47 18.34 42.17 89.47
C LYS A 47 17.16 42.94 90.10
N THR A 48 17.32 43.52 91.28
CA THR A 48 16.27 44.35 91.90
C THR A 48 15.94 45.54 91.00
N SER A 49 14.87 45.42 90.21
CA SER A 49 14.40 46.45 89.27
C SER A 49 13.46 47.46 89.94
N ALA A 50 12.72 47.01 90.95
CA ALA A 50 11.81 47.82 91.74
C ALA A 50 12.40 48.01 93.14
N ILE A 51 12.69 49.25 93.49
CA ILE A 51 13.07 49.64 94.84
C ILE A 51 11.85 50.35 95.43
N SER A 52 11.49 50.00 96.67
CA SER A 52 10.51 50.77 97.45
C SER A 52 10.87 52.26 97.39
N LYS A 53 9.91 53.14 97.12
CA LYS A 53 10.18 54.58 96.95
C LYS A 53 10.93 55.13 98.17
N LEU A 54 12.21 55.43 98.00
CA LEU A 54 13.07 56.01 99.02
C LEU A 54 13.09 57.53 98.85
N THR A 55 13.09 58.28 99.95
CA THR A 55 13.29 59.74 99.93
C THR A 55 14.78 60.04 99.76
N GLU A 56 15.17 60.77 98.70
CA GLU A 56 16.56 61.12 98.41
C GLU A 56 17.30 61.66 99.65
N PRO A 57 18.39 61.03 100.11
CA PRO A 57 19.19 61.51 101.24
C PRO A 57 19.89 62.81 100.88
N SER A 58 20.17 63.63 101.87
CA SER A 58 21.04 64.80 101.66
C SER A 58 22.50 64.36 101.46
N LYS A 59 23.28 65.15 100.71
CA LYS A 59 24.67 64.82 100.31
C LYS A 59 25.65 64.73 101.49
N ASP A 60 25.30 65.30 102.64
CA ASP A 60 26.04 65.14 103.90
C ASP A 60 25.90 63.73 104.49
N GLN A 61 24.83 63.01 104.16
CA GLN A 61 24.62 61.60 104.52
C GLN A 61 25.32 60.67 103.53
N VAL A 62 26.64 60.81 103.38
CA VAL A 62 27.46 60.19 102.33
C VAL A 62 27.15 58.69 102.12
N ALA A 63 27.01 57.91 103.19
CA ALA A 63 26.72 56.48 103.09
C ALA A 63 25.31 56.17 102.54
N ASN A 64 24.28 56.88 103.01
CA ASN A 64 22.91 56.70 102.53
C ASN A 64 22.74 57.28 101.13
N TYR A 65 23.38 58.40 100.84
CA TYR A 65 23.38 59.03 99.51
C TYR A 65 24.04 58.12 98.47
N LEU A 66 25.20 57.53 98.78
CA LEU A 66 25.84 56.54 97.92
C LEU A 66 24.94 55.32 97.68
N LYS A 67 24.35 54.74 98.74
CA LYS A 67 23.39 53.62 98.61
C LYS A 67 22.21 54.02 97.73
N TYR A 68 21.60 55.18 97.97
CA TYR A 68 20.50 55.72 97.18
C TYR A 68 20.89 55.85 95.71
N CYS A 69 21.99 56.55 95.39
CA CYS A 69 22.45 56.72 94.03
C CYS A 69 22.75 55.39 93.36
N LEU A 70 23.41 54.43 94.01
CA LEU A 70 23.72 53.15 93.39
C LEU A 70 22.47 52.27 93.19
N MET A 71 21.57 52.24 94.16
CA MET A 71 20.30 51.52 94.05
C MET A 71 19.44 52.12 92.93
N TYR A 72 19.25 53.45 92.91
CA TYR A 72 18.50 54.12 91.85
C TYR A 72 19.23 54.07 90.50
N ALA A 73 20.56 54.09 90.46
CA ALA A 73 21.31 53.84 89.24
C ALA A 73 20.96 52.47 88.65
N ASN A 74 20.85 51.45 89.50
CA ASN A 74 20.43 50.12 89.08
C ASN A 74 18.95 50.10 88.67
N SER A 75 18.05 50.72 89.42
CA SER A 75 16.61 50.73 89.07
C SER A 75 16.32 51.48 87.77
N HIS A 76 16.93 52.66 87.57
CA HIS A 76 16.90 53.37 86.29
C HIS A 76 17.48 52.52 85.16
N PHE A 77 18.62 51.86 85.39
CA PHE A 77 19.21 50.95 84.41
C PHE A 77 18.25 49.80 84.04
N CYS A 78 17.63 49.16 85.04
CA CYS A 78 16.67 48.07 84.80
C CYS A 78 15.40 48.54 84.08
N ALA A 79 15.06 49.83 84.18
CA ALA A 79 13.93 50.46 83.52
C ALA A 79 14.27 51.08 82.15
N ASP A 80 15.45 50.78 81.58
CA ASP A 80 15.98 51.34 80.33
C ASP A 80 16.17 52.87 80.34
N ASP A 81 16.23 53.47 81.53
CA ASP A 81 16.50 54.88 81.74
C ASP A 81 17.99 55.11 81.94
N LEU A 82 18.76 54.92 80.85
CA LEU A 82 20.22 55.03 80.88
C LEU A 82 20.65 56.45 81.28
N THR A 83 19.91 57.48 80.88
CA THR A 83 20.21 58.88 81.20
C THR A 83 20.24 59.11 82.71
N ASN A 84 19.19 58.67 83.43
CA ASN A 84 19.17 58.81 84.89
C ASN A 84 20.08 57.79 85.58
N SER A 85 20.26 56.59 85.03
CA SER A 85 21.23 55.64 85.54
C SER A 85 22.65 56.22 85.53
N GLU A 86 23.08 56.79 84.40
CA GLU A 86 24.40 57.41 84.27
C GLU A 86 24.54 58.69 85.08
N LYS A 87 23.45 59.45 85.25
CA LYS A 87 23.42 60.56 86.19
C LYS A 87 23.75 60.08 87.60
N MET A 88 23.07 59.03 88.07
CA MET A 88 23.33 58.47 89.40
C MET A 88 24.72 57.84 89.52
N MET A 89 25.23 57.19 88.46
CA MET A 89 26.59 56.67 88.40
C MET A 89 27.66 57.77 88.45
N ARG A 90 27.37 58.95 87.87
CA ARG A 90 28.22 60.15 87.98
C ARG A 90 28.21 60.73 89.39
N GLU A 91 27.05 60.78 90.06
CA GLU A 91 26.97 61.17 91.47
C GLU A 91 27.79 60.22 92.37
N VAL A 92 27.73 58.91 92.11
CA VAL A 92 28.59 57.93 92.82
C VAL A 92 30.07 58.16 92.52
N ALA A 93 30.44 58.41 91.27
CA ALA A 93 31.83 58.63 90.84
C ALA A 93 32.43 59.93 91.39
N ALA A 94 31.61 60.95 91.65
CA ALA A 94 32.04 62.24 92.20
C ALA A 94 32.45 62.16 93.68
N ILE A 95 32.12 61.06 94.36
CA ILE A 95 32.46 60.81 95.78
C ILE A 95 33.66 59.87 95.84
N SER A 96 34.59 60.11 96.78
CA SER A 96 35.87 59.40 96.85
C SER A 96 35.74 57.88 97.03
N SER A 97 36.70 57.13 96.47
CA SER A 97 36.77 55.66 96.59
C SER A 97 36.85 55.17 98.05
N ASP A 98 37.41 55.99 98.94
CA ASP A 98 37.46 55.69 100.39
C ASP A 98 36.07 55.65 101.02
N ALA A 99 35.10 56.40 100.49
CA ALA A 99 33.72 56.35 100.94
C ALA A 99 32.99 55.12 100.41
N HIS A 100 33.32 54.65 99.20
CA HIS A 100 32.79 53.41 98.62
C HIS A 100 33.19 52.19 99.46
N ALA A 101 34.45 52.13 99.90
CA ALA A 101 35.00 51.01 100.68
C ALA A 101 34.36 50.85 102.07
N LYS A 102 33.74 51.92 102.61
CA LYS A 102 33.09 51.92 103.92
C LYS A 102 31.68 51.32 103.90
N ILE A 103 31.14 51.00 102.73
CA ILE A 103 29.78 50.43 102.58
C ILE A 103 29.91 48.96 102.14
N PRO A 104 29.53 47.99 102.99
CA PRO A 104 29.59 46.57 102.64
C PRO A 104 28.83 46.26 101.35
N GLY A 105 29.48 45.55 100.42
CA GLY A 105 28.92 45.16 99.12
C GLY A 105 28.82 46.29 98.08
N PHE A 106 29.20 47.53 98.42
CA PHE A 106 29.07 48.67 97.51
C PHE A 106 30.03 48.62 96.33
N ALA A 107 31.33 48.42 96.61
CA ALA A 107 32.35 48.37 95.57
C ALA A 107 32.05 47.27 94.53
N GLU A 108 31.58 46.11 94.99
CA GLU A 108 31.15 45.01 94.13
C GLU A 108 29.94 45.39 93.27
N LYS A 109 28.90 45.99 93.85
CA LYS A 109 27.70 46.42 93.12
C LYS A 109 27.96 47.57 92.15
N TYR A 110 28.83 48.50 92.52
CA TYR A 110 29.23 49.63 91.67
C TYR A 110 30.04 49.14 90.48
N ALA A 111 31.02 48.24 90.71
CA ALA A 111 31.78 47.60 89.64
C ALA A 111 30.87 46.76 88.73
N ASP A 112 29.98 45.95 89.30
CA ASP A 112 29.00 45.14 88.57
C ASP A 112 28.07 46.00 87.70
N LEU A 113 27.51 47.10 88.24
CA LEU A 113 26.66 48.00 87.47
C LEU A 113 27.42 48.73 86.37
N LYS A 114 28.67 49.15 86.61
CA LYS A 114 29.53 49.75 85.58
C LYS A 114 29.78 48.76 84.43
N VAL A 115 30.09 47.51 84.75
CA VAL A 115 30.26 46.43 83.77
C VAL A 115 28.96 46.19 83.00
N LYS A 116 27.81 46.14 83.68
CA LYS A 116 26.49 45.97 83.05
C LYS A 116 26.09 47.12 82.13
N ILE A 117 26.35 48.37 82.50
CA ILE A 117 26.10 49.55 81.65
C ILE A 117 27.02 49.54 80.43
N SER A 118 28.30 49.19 80.60
CA SER A 118 29.22 49.01 79.47
C SER A 118 28.74 47.89 78.53
N ALA A 119 28.28 46.77 79.08
CA ALA A 119 27.75 45.65 78.32
C ALA A 119 26.43 45.98 77.60
N TYR A 120 25.55 46.77 78.21
CA TYR A 120 24.35 47.33 77.57
C TYR A 120 24.73 48.10 76.30
N LYS A 121 25.67 49.05 76.42
CA LYS A 121 26.11 49.87 75.27
C LYS A 121 26.76 49.02 74.19
N ALA A 122 27.60 48.07 74.58
CA ALA A 122 28.30 47.19 73.64
C ALA A 122 27.32 46.25 72.90
N CYS A 123 26.35 45.68 73.62
CA CYS A 123 25.29 44.87 73.02
C CYS A 123 24.39 45.70 72.09
N GLY A 124 24.12 46.97 72.43
CA GLY A 124 23.38 47.89 71.56
C GLY A 124 24.10 48.15 70.22
N LYS A 125 25.43 48.29 70.23
CA LYS A 125 26.23 48.44 68.99
C LYS A 125 26.17 47.18 68.11
N LEU A 126 26.25 46.00 68.72
CA LEU A 126 26.07 44.75 67.98
C LEU A 126 24.66 44.62 67.41
N TRP A 127 23.65 45.06 68.16
CA TRP A 127 22.27 45.06 67.68
C TRP A 127 22.08 45.94 66.43
N ILE A 128 22.68 47.13 66.38
CA ILE A 128 22.61 48.01 65.19
C ILE A 128 23.18 47.31 63.97
N ARG A 129 24.41 46.78 64.08
CA ARG A 129 25.06 46.00 63.01
C ARG A 129 24.19 44.82 62.56
N PHE A 130 23.65 44.08 63.53
CA PHE A 130 22.74 42.97 63.28
C PHE A 130 21.47 43.42 62.54
N THR A 131 20.91 44.58 62.88
CA THR A 131 19.73 45.12 62.18
C THR A 131 20.04 45.64 60.78
N GLU A 132 21.27 46.05 60.51
CA GLU A 132 21.78 46.49 59.21
C GLU A 132 22.18 45.33 58.28
N GLY A 133 22.02 44.08 58.75
CA GLY A 133 22.26 42.87 57.96
C GLY A 133 23.61 42.20 58.21
N GLU A 134 24.42 42.71 59.14
CA GLU A 134 25.67 42.03 59.52
C GLU A 134 25.40 40.79 60.37
N ALA A 135 26.14 39.72 60.10
CA ALA A 135 26.16 38.54 60.97
C ALA A 135 26.90 38.86 62.27
N VAL A 136 26.29 38.53 63.42
CA VAL A 136 26.92 38.63 64.74
C VAL A 136 27.31 37.24 65.21
N ASP A 137 28.61 37.00 65.36
CA ASP A 137 29.14 35.73 65.86
C ASP A 137 28.95 35.62 67.39
N ILE A 138 28.80 34.39 67.90
CA ILE A 138 28.81 34.13 69.34
C ILE A 138 30.11 34.60 69.99
N ALA A 139 31.24 34.51 69.27
CA ALA A 139 32.52 35.03 69.73
C ALA A 139 32.46 36.55 69.98
N GLU A 140 31.65 37.30 69.22
CA GLU A 140 31.45 38.73 69.46
C GLU A 140 30.59 39.00 70.69
N LEU A 141 29.57 38.16 70.93
CA LEU A 141 28.70 38.23 72.11
C LEU A 141 29.41 37.79 73.40
N GLU A 142 30.45 36.98 73.31
CA GLU A 142 31.26 36.51 74.44
C GLU A 142 32.53 37.35 74.67
N LYS A 143 32.78 38.41 73.88
CA LYS A 143 33.83 39.40 74.17
C LYS A 143 33.61 40.01 75.55
N GLU A 144 34.70 40.30 76.27
CA GLU A 144 34.67 40.91 77.61
C GLU A 144 33.73 42.12 77.71
N ALA A 145 33.68 42.95 76.66
CA ALA A 145 32.84 44.15 76.62
C ALA A 145 31.32 43.86 76.51
N VAL A 146 30.92 42.66 76.09
CA VAL A 146 29.52 42.32 75.75
C VAL A 146 28.98 41.17 76.61
N LYS A 147 29.82 40.24 77.05
CA LYS A 147 29.40 38.98 77.70
C LYS A 147 28.47 39.18 78.89
N ASP A 148 28.58 40.29 79.62
CA ASP A 148 27.73 40.56 80.79
C ASP A 148 26.37 41.15 80.42
N ALA A 149 26.11 41.43 79.14
CA ALA A 149 24.79 41.79 78.62
C ALA A 149 23.75 40.69 78.88
N LYS A 150 24.17 39.41 78.96
CA LYS A 150 23.28 38.28 79.34
C LYS A 150 22.87 38.27 80.82
N LYS A 151 23.48 39.12 81.64
CA LYS A 151 23.26 39.20 83.10
C LYS A 151 22.60 40.51 83.54
N VAL A 152 22.36 41.46 82.62
CA VAL A 152 21.71 42.73 82.94
C VAL A 152 20.26 42.51 83.39
N CYS A 153 19.68 43.52 84.04
CA CYS A 153 18.27 43.52 84.40
C CYS A 153 17.38 44.24 83.36
N GLU A 154 17.98 45.08 82.50
CA GLU A 154 17.30 45.75 81.38
C GLU A 154 16.88 44.71 80.32
N LYS A 155 15.58 44.62 80.07
CA LYS A 155 14.98 43.49 79.35
C LYS A 155 15.21 43.53 77.85
N GLY A 156 15.26 44.72 77.25
CA GLY A 156 15.58 44.94 75.84
C GLY A 156 16.97 44.45 75.48
N THR A 157 17.97 44.68 76.33
CA THR A 157 19.35 44.19 76.15
C THR A 157 19.44 42.68 76.29
N LEU A 158 18.76 42.09 77.28
CA LEU A 158 18.64 40.64 77.35
C LEU A 158 18.01 40.08 76.07
N CYS A 159 16.95 40.72 75.58
CA CYS A 159 16.27 40.33 74.35
C CYS A 159 17.19 40.42 73.13
N LYS A 160 17.91 41.54 72.93
CA LYS A 160 18.93 41.72 71.88
C LYS A 160 19.99 40.63 71.93
N TYR A 161 20.58 40.40 73.10
CA TYR A 161 21.63 39.41 73.30
C TYR A 161 21.16 38.00 72.93
N PHE A 162 20.04 37.57 73.50
CA PHE A 162 19.54 36.21 73.28
C PHE A 162 18.93 36.03 71.90
N TYR A 163 18.40 37.08 71.28
CA TYR A 163 17.95 37.03 69.88
C TYR A 163 19.13 36.88 68.92
N MET A 164 20.19 37.70 69.07
CA MET A 164 21.40 37.54 68.26
C MET A 164 22.06 36.17 68.50
N THR A 165 22.05 35.68 69.74
CA THR A 165 22.51 34.32 70.07
C THR A 165 21.67 33.26 69.36
N SER A 166 20.34 33.40 69.38
CA SER A 166 19.43 32.51 68.67
C SER A 166 19.72 32.53 67.17
N MET A 167 19.86 33.70 66.57
CA MET A 167 20.14 33.85 65.15
C MET A 167 21.50 33.30 64.76
N HIS A 168 22.53 33.49 65.58
CA HIS A 168 23.83 32.86 65.37
C HIS A 168 23.68 31.34 65.28
N TYR A 169 23.05 30.70 66.27
CA TYR A 169 22.87 29.25 66.24
C TYR A 169 21.98 28.79 65.09
N TYR A 170 20.98 29.59 64.69
CA TYR A 170 20.18 29.29 63.50
C TYR A 170 21.06 29.27 62.25
N CYS A 171 21.88 30.31 62.05
CA CYS A 171 22.84 30.44 60.97
C CYS A 171 24.01 29.44 61.04
N GLN A 172 24.14 28.67 62.11
CA GLN A 172 25.10 27.55 62.19
C GLN A 172 24.43 26.20 61.91
N GLY A 173 23.11 26.18 61.68
CA GLY A 173 22.31 24.96 61.59
C GLY A 173 22.05 24.27 62.94
N ASP A 174 22.40 24.90 64.07
CA ASP A 174 22.12 24.39 65.41
C ASP A 174 20.72 24.83 65.88
N LEU A 175 19.70 24.24 65.26
CA LEU A 175 18.30 24.58 65.50
C LEU A 175 17.89 24.39 66.97
N LYS A 176 18.48 23.39 67.65
CA LYS A 176 18.19 23.12 69.07
C LYS A 176 18.68 24.24 69.97
N LYS A 177 19.93 24.70 69.81
CA LYS A 177 20.43 25.84 70.59
C LYS A 177 19.72 27.12 70.20
N SER A 178 19.47 27.33 68.91
CA SER A 178 18.73 28.50 68.42
C SER A 178 17.37 28.61 69.08
N ARG A 179 16.53 27.58 68.96
CA ARG A 179 15.22 27.48 69.59
C ARG A 179 15.31 27.62 71.10
N GLY A 180 16.28 26.96 71.72
CA GLY A 180 16.52 27.05 73.17
C GLY A 180 16.79 28.47 73.65
N HIS A 181 17.56 29.25 72.91
CA HIS A 181 17.81 30.67 73.21
C HIS A 181 16.60 31.54 72.90
N PHE A 182 15.88 31.29 71.80
CA PHE A 182 14.67 32.01 71.48
C PHE A 182 13.56 31.77 72.52
N GLU A 183 13.09 30.53 72.67
CA GLU A 183 11.92 30.21 73.49
C GLU A 183 12.17 30.46 74.98
N ASN A 184 13.31 30.00 75.51
CA ASN A 184 13.58 30.08 76.95
C ASN A 184 14.05 31.46 77.42
N ARG A 185 14.53 32.31 76.49
CA ARG A 185 15.04 33.63 76.84
C ARG A 185 14.26 34.75 76.16
N VAL A 186 14.28 34.83 74.83
CA VAL A 186 13.61 35.90 74.07
C VAL A 186 12.10 35.83 74.28
N GLN A 187 11.47 34.74 73.88
CA GLN A 187 10.03 34.57 73.98
C GLN A 187 9.56 34.59 75.44
N LYS A 188 10.31 34.02 76.38
CA LYS A 188 9.98 34.14 77.80
C LYS A 188 10.02 35.58 78.30
N LEU A 189 10.95 36.41 77.82
CA LEU A 189 10.97 37.84 78.15
C LEU A 189 9.72 38.55 77.61
N VAL A 190 9.34 38.27 76.36
CA VAL A 190 8.17 38.86 75.69
C VAL A 190 6.86 38.37 76.32
N ASP A 191 6.72 37.07 76.55
CA ASP A 191 5.43 36.45 76.92
C ASP A 191 5.22 36.39 78.45
N LYS A 192 6.27 36.54 79.27
CA LYS A 192 6.21 36.37 80.74
C LYS A 192 6.69 37.57 81.53
N THR A 193 6.95 38.71 80.89
CA THR A 193 7.36 39.93 81.59
C THR A 193 6.68 41.17 80.99
N SER A 194 6.81 42.33 81.63
CA SER A 194 6.32 43.62 81.12
C SER A 194 7.16 44.22 79.97
N PHE A 195 7.89 43.40 79.20
CA PHE A 195 8.74 43.89 78.11
C PHE A 195 7.96 43.85 76.80
N GLU A 196 7.85 44.99 76.12
CA GLU A 196 7.24 45.06 74.80
C GLU A 196 8.33 45.02 73.72
N PRO A 197 8.27 44.08 72.75
CA PRO A 197 9.24 44.02 71.66
C PRO A 197 9.35 45.32 70.86
N SER A 198 8.27 46.10 70.77
CA SER A 198 8.25 47.40 70.09
C SER A 198 9.18 48.43 70.74
N ASP A 199 9.55 48.25 72.01
CA ASP A 199 10.49 49.13 72.72
C ASP A 199 11.93 49.00 72.19
N VAL A 200 12.21 47.94 71.42
CA VAL A 200 13.50 47.72 70.76
C VAL A 200 13.33 47.81 69.25
N GLN A 201 14.00 48.77 68.62
CA GLN A 201 13.98 48.95 67.17
C GLN A 201 14.29 47.64 66.43
N GLY A 202 13.35 47.23 65.57
CA GLY A 202 13.47 46.03 64.72
C GLY A 202 13.22 44.70 65.43
N MET A 203 12.94 44.67 66.74
CA MET A 203 12.75 43.44 67.51
C MET A 203 11.37 42.81 67.30
N GLU A 204 10.31 43.60 67.22
CA GLU A 204 8.94 43.08 67.09
C GLU A 204 8.78 42.14 65.88
N GLU A 205 9.13 42.62 64.69
CA GLU A 205 9.06 41.83 63.45
C GLU A 205 9.98 40.61 63.47
N ARG A 206 11.13 40.72 64.14
CA ARG A 206 12.10 39.64 64.34
C ARG A 206 11.57 38.54 65.26
N VAL A 207 10.91 38.92 66.36
CA VAL A 207 10.23 38.00 67.26
C VAL A 207 9.05 37.33 66.54
N LYS A 208 8.24 38.08 65.79
CA LYS A 208 7.14 37.52 64.97
C LYS A 208 7.67 36.52 63.94
N MET A 209 8.75 36.86 63.25
CA MET A 209 9.41 36.00 62.26
C MET A 209 9.91 34.71 62.90
N MET A 210 10.66 34.77 64.00
CA MET A 210 11.15 33.57 64.68
C MET A 210 10.01 32.73 65.29
N LYS A 211 8.93 33.34 65.79
CA LYS A 211 7.72 32.61 66.21
C LYS A 211 7.08 31.87 65.03
N LYS A 212 6.93 32.53 63.87
CA LYS A 212 6.41 31.91 62.64
C LYS A 212 7.32 30.78 62.16
N LEU A 213 8.64 30.99 62.22
CA LEU A 213 9.63 29.99 61.86
C LEU A 213 9.53 28.75 62.72
N TRP A 214 9.56 28.86 64.05
CA TRP A 214 9.51 27.70 64.94
C TRP A 214 8.18 26.96 64.85
N ALA A 215 7.06 27.68 64.78
CA ALA A 215 5.75 27.07 64.55
C ALA A 215 5.68 26.33 63.21
N GLY A 216 6.38 26.83 62.19
CA GLY A 216 6.51 26.17 60.90
C GLY A 216 7.43 24.95 60.96
N ILE A 217 8.56 25.03 61.65
CA ILE A 217 9.49 23.91 61.87
C ILE A 217 8.80 22.76 62.62
N ASP A 218 7.94 23.06 63.61
CA ASP A 218 7.14 22.08 64.33
C ASP A 218 6.20 21.26 63.41
N LYS A 219 5.78 21.85 62.28
CA LYS A 219 5.01 21.14 61.24
C LYS A 219 5.91 20.49 60.20
N LEU A 220 7.05 21.11 59.91
CA LEU A 220 7.99 20.66 58.89
C LEU A 220 8.62 19.33 59.27
N ASP A 221 9.05 19.17 60.52
CA ASP A 221 9.77 17.97 60.97
C ASP A 221 8.91 16.70 60.82
N PRO A 222 7.63 16.65 61.27
CA PRO A 222 6.76 15.51 61.02
C PRO A 222 6.45 15.28 59.54
N ALA A 223 6.24 16.35 58.75
CA ALA A 223 5.95 16.23 57.33
C ALA A 223 7.16 15.67 56.55
N TRP A 224 8.36 16.12 56.90
CA TRP A 224 9.61 15.63 56.37
C TRP A 224 9.85 14.18 56.77
N ALA A 225 9.69 13.84 58.05
CA ALA A 225 9.82 12.47 58.52
C ALA A 225 8.88 11.51 57.77
N LYS A 226 7.63 11.92 57.53
CA LYS A 226 6.68 11.13 56.74
C LYS A 226 7.16 10.93 55.30
N LEU A 227 7.63 11.99 54.63
CA LEU A 227 8.21 11.86 53.27
C LEU A 227 9.40 10.89 53.26
N ILE A 228 10.27 10.94 54.26
CA ILE A 228 11.44 10.04 54.35
C ILE A 228 11.03 8.60 54.66
N GLU A 229 10.01 8.39 55.49
CA GLU A 229 9.55 7.05 55.87
C GLU A 229 8.73 6.36 54.77
N THR A 230 7.86 7.10 54.08
CA THR A 230 6.86 6.52 53.19
C THR A 230 7.08 6.83 51.72
N ASP A 231 8.10 7.63 51.37
CA ASP A 231 8.29 8.22 50.03
C ASP A 231 7.07 9.01 49.52
N GLN A 232 6.12 9.34 50.39
CA GLN A 232 4.91 10.07 50.05
C GLN A 232 4.85 11.37 50.82
N SER A 233 4.83 12.48 50.10
CA SER A 233 4.74 13.79 50.72
C SER A 233 3.31 14.06 51.21
N PRO A 234 3.12 14.48 52.47
CA PRO A 234 1.84 15.04 52.92
C PRO A 234 1.57 16.45 52.36
N GLY A 235 2.49 17.01 51.59
CA GLY A 235 2.49 18.42 51.22
C GLY A 235 2.96 19.31 52.37
N PHE A 236 3.00 20.62 52.12
CA PHE A 236 3.34 21.60 53.14
C PHE A 236 2.66 22.94 52.86
N ASP A 237 1.61 23.27 53.61
CA ASP A 237 0.79 24.47 53.42
C ASP A 237 1.32 25.71 54.14
N THR A 238 2.27 25.52 55.06
CA THR A 238 2.81 26.57 55.90
C THR A 238 3.99 27.21 55.20
N GLU A 239 3.99 28.53 55.07
CA GLU A 239 5.11 29.27 54.49
C GLU A 239 6.15 29.56 55.57
N LEU A 240 7.38 29.05 55.40
CA LEU A 240 8.47 29.35 56.33
C LEU A 240 9.11 30.69 55.98
N PRO A 241 9.40 31.55 56.96
CA PRO A 241 10.27 32.70 56.73
C PRO A 241 11.61 32.26 56.13
N LEU A 242 12.03 32.88 55.03
CA LEU A 242 13.35 32.65 54.45
C LEU A 242 14.38 33.43 55.26
N ILE A 243 15.29 32.70 55.92
CA ILE A 243 16.45 33.27 56.60
C ILE A 243 17.70 32.82 55.82
N GLU A 244 18.29 33.74 55.07
CA GLU A 244 19.30 33.44 54.04
C GLU A 244 20.51 32.66 54.57
N CYS A 245 20.93 32.91 55.81
CA CYS A 245 22.08 32.24 56.39
C CYS A 245 21.89 30.73 56.58
N TYR A 246 20.66 30.22 56.68
CA TYR A 246 20.39 28.78 56.78
C TYR A 246 19.04 28.44 56.13
N SER A 247 19.09 28.02 54.87
CA SER A 247 17.92 27.82 54.00
C SER A 247 17.45 26.36 53.87
N ILE A 248 18.08 25.42 54.60
CA ILE A 248 17.70 24.00 54.59
C ILE A 248 16.21 23.76 54.92
N PRO A 249 15.59 24.46 55.92
CA PRO A 249 14.16 24.29 56.18
C PRO A 249 13.29 24.69 54.99
N ASN A 250 13.64 25.76 54.27
CA ASN A 250 12.93 26.19 53.06
C ASN A 250 13.10 25.19 51.91
N MET A 251 14.28 24.59 51.74
CA MET A 251 14.48 23.52 50.77
C MET A 251 13.54 22.33 51.07
N LYS A 252 13.45 21.91 52.34
CA LYS A 252 12.52 20.85 52.76
C LYS A 252 11.06 21.20 52.49
N GLU A 253 10.64 22.43 52.80
CA GLU A 253 9.31 22.94 52.45
C GLU A 253 9.02 22.80 50.96
N TYR A 254 9.94 23.26 50.09
CA TYR A 254 9.74 23.22 48.64
C TYR A 254 9.71 21.79 48.10
N ILE A 255 10.56 20.90 48.64
CA ILE A 255 10.53 19.47 48.29
C ILE A 255 9.19 18.85 48.68
N LEU A 256 8.67 19.13 49.88
CA LEU A 256 7.38 18.60 50.32
C LEU A 256 6.23 19.06 49.42
N ARG A 257 6.22 20.35 49.03
CA ARG A 257 5.22 20.86 48.08
C ARG A 257 5.33 20.19 46.71
N ALA A 258 6.55 20.15 46.15
CA ALA A 258 6.82 19.55 44.85
C ALA A 258 6.47 18.07 44.80
N SER A 259 6.77 17.33 45.87
CA SER A 259 6.54 15.89 45.95
C SER A 259 5.08 15.53 46.17
N ALA A 260 4.28 16.45 46.72
CA ALA A 260 2.83 16.25 46.87
C ALA A 260 2.06 16.60 45.59
N ASP A 261 2.58 17.55 44.81
CA ASP A 261 1.98 17.97 43.55
C ASP A 261 3.08 18.29 42.52
N LEU A 262 3.63 17.23 41.94
CA LEU A 262 4.70 17.30 40.94
C LEU A 262 4.23 18.06 39.69
N CYS A 263 2.96 17.87 39.31
CA CYS A 263 2.44 18.33 38.04
C CYS A 263 2.11 19.83 38.03
N THR A 264 1.68 20.41 39.15
CA THR A 264 1.33 21.85 39.18
C THR A 264 2.46 22.74 39.68
N VAL A 265 3.23 22.30 40.70
CA VAL A 265 4.23 23.13 41.37
C VAL A 265 5.65 22.57 41.31
N GLY A 266 5.85 21.36 40.78
CA GLY A 266 7.17 20.70 40.74
C GLY A 266 8.28 21.53 40.10
N ASP A 267 8.04 22.06 38.90
CA ASP A 267 8.99 22.93 38.17
C ASP A 267 9.30 24.23 38.93
N GLU A 268 8.28 24.86 39.53
CA GLU A 268 8.44 26.11 40.28
C GLU A 268 9.26 25.89 41.55
N MET A 269 8.93 24.85 42.31
CA MET A 269 9.63 24.51 43.55
C MET A 269 11.07 24.07 43.27
N LEU A 270 11.32 23.32 42.19
CA LEU A 270 12.67 22.94 41.79
C LEU A 270 13.53 24.17 41.44
N LYS A 271 12.96 25.17 40.75
CA LYS A 271 13.66 26.45 40.50
C LYS A 271 14.01 27.18 41.80
N LYS A 272 13.08 27.22 42.75
CA LYS A 272 13.32 27.82 44.07
C LYS A 272 14.40 27.08 44.85
N ILE A 273 14.40 25.75 44.85
CA ILE A 273 15.45 24.91 45.45
C ILE A 273 16.81 25.23 44.81
N LYS A 274 16.91 25.26 43.48
CA LYS A 274 18.16 25.59 42.77
C LYS A 274 18.67 26.99 43.08
N ALA A 275 17.78 27.95 43.28
CA ALA A 275 18.16 29.29 43.71
C ALA A 275 18.78 29.26 45.12
N LEU A 276 18.16 28.52 46.05
CA LEU A 276 18.69 28.34 47.40
C LEU A 276 20.02 27.57 47.42
N GLN A 277 20.20 26.56 46.56
CA GLN A 277 21.48 25.82 46.46
C GLN A 277 22.65 26.73 46.08
N LYS A 278 22.40 27.81 45.32
CA LYS A 278 23.44 28.77 44.91
C LYS A 278 23.85 29.72 46.02
N THR A 279 22.95 30.02 46.95
CA THR A 279 23.18 31.02 48.02
C THR A 279 23.44 30.38 49.38
N ASN A 280 23.08 29.11 49.58
CA ASN A 280 23.29 28.38 50.81
C ASN A 280 24.78 28.06 51.03
N THR A 281 25.30 28.42 52.21
CA THR A 281 26.70 28.21 52.61
C THR A 281 26.90 26.91 53.41
N HIS A 282 25.82 26.20 53.76
CA HIS A 282 25.86 24.97 54.53
C HIS A 282 25.92 23.72 53.66
N SER A 283 26.52 22.65 54.17
CA SER A 283 26.39 21.32 53.56
C SER A 283 24.92 20.89 53.55
N ILE A 284 24.41 20.53 52.37
CA ILE A 284 23.05 19.99 52.22
C ILE A 284 23.03 18.57 52.81
N PRO A 285 22.14 18.26 53.78
CA PRO A 285 21.98 16.92 54.31
C PRO A 285 21.69 15.88 53.22
N SER A 286 22.17 14.65 53.38
CA SER A 286 22.05 13.61 52.34
C SER A 286 20.58 13.31 51.99
N ASP A 287 19.71 13.21 52.99
CA ASP A 287 18.27 13.02 52.80
C ASP A 287 17.61 14.13 51.96
N VAL A 288 18.08 15.37 52.13
CA VAL A 288 17.64 16.49 51.31
C VAL A 288 18.21 16.41 49.90
N ALA A 289 19.50 16.09 49.76
CA ALA A 289 20.16 15.97 48.46
C ALA A 289 19.52 14.87 47.59
N ASP A 290 19.27 13.70 48.17
CA ASP A 290 18.64 12.56 47.47
C ASP A 290 17.24 12.93 46.96
N LYS A 291 16.46 13.67 47.74
CA LYS A 291 15.12 14.13 47.32
C LYS A 291 15.16 15.24 46.27
N ILE A 292 16.21 16.06 46.26
CA ILE A 292 16.42 17.04 45.19
C ILE A 292 16.75 16.31 43.88
N GLU A 293 17.65 15.32 43.91
CA GLU A 293 18.01 14.53 42.73
C GLU A 293 16.80 13.77 42.18
N TRP A 294 16.02 13.14 43.07
CA TRP A 294 14.75 12.51 42.69
C TRP A 294 13.80 13.49 42.00
N LEU A 295 13.62 14.69 42.57
CA LEU A 295 12.73 15.70 42.01
C LEU A 295 13.21 16.20 40.65
N GLU A 296 14.53 16.40 40.47
CA GLU A 296 15.13 16.74 39.18
C GLU A 296 14.83 15.69 38.11
N LYS A 297 14.98 14.41 38.46
CA LYS A 297 14.72 13.30 37.56
C LYS A 297 13.23 13.22 37.20
N ALA A 298 12.35 13.25 38.21
CA ALA A 298 10.90 13.14 38.01
C ALA A 298 10.32 14.26 37.13
N VAL A 299 10.75 15.51 37.36
CA VAL A 299 10.35 16.66 36.52
C VAL A 299 10.88 16.51 35.08
N THR A 300 12.11 16.03 34.92
CA THR A 300 12.76 15.87 33.60
C THR A 300 12.13 14.75 32.77
N GLU A 301 11.90 13.58 33.37
CA GLU A 301 11.33 12.41 32.70
C GLU A 301 9.89 12.68 32.22
N ASN A 302 9.06 13.30 33.07
CA ASN A 302 7.69 13.66 32.72
C ASN A 302 7.63 14.63 31.52
N ASN A 303 8.51 15.64 31.49
CA ASN A 303 8.54 16.64 30.43
C ASN A 303 9.10 16.09 29.09
N ASN A 304 10.16 15.27 29.14
CA ASN A 304 10.79 14.72 27.95
C ASN A 304 9.99 13.58 27.30
N GLY A 305 9.39 12.70 28.11
CA GLY A 305 8.54 11.62 27.62
C GLY A 305 7.34 12.17 26.87
N LEU A 306 6.65 13.15 27.45
CA LEU A 306 5.47 13.77 26.84
C LEU A 306 5.80 14.51 25.53
N ALA A 307 6.95 15.20 25.47
CA ALA A 307 7.41 15.86 24.26
C ALA A 307 7.71 14.85 23.12
N THR A 308 8.30 13.71 23.45
CA THR A 308 8.62 12.64 22.50
C THR A 308 7.34 12.00 21.94
N LEU A 309 6.39 11.67 22.82
CA LEU A 309 5.08 11.15 22.40
C LEU A 309 4.33 12.15 21.50
N ASN A 310 4.28 13.44 21.89
CA ASN A 310 3.59 14.45 21.08
C ASN A 310 4.21 14.61 19.68
N LYS A 311 5.53 14.45 19.57
CA LYS A 311 6.22 14.43 18.26
C LYS A 311 5.85 13.20 17.43
N ALA A 312 5.76 12.02 18.05
CA ALA A 312 5.31 10.79 17.40
C ALA A 312 3.84 10.90 16.95
N TRP A 313 2.96 11.37 17.83
CA TRP A 313 1.54 11.59 17.57
C TRP A 313 1.33 12.55 16.39
N LYS A 314 2.04 13.68 16.35
CA LYS A 314 1.94 14.64 15.23
C LYS A 314 2.30 14.03 13.87
N LYS A 315 3.27 13.10 13.81
CA LYS A 315 3.61 12.37 12.58
C LYS A 315 2.57 11.30 12.24
N PHE A 316 1.95 10.69 13.24
CA PHE A 316 0.93 9.68 13.08
C PHE A 316 -0.37 10.25 12.49
N LEU A 317 -0.79 11.47 12.87
CA LEU A 317 -2.10 12.02 12.52
C LEU A 317 -2.45 12.01 11.01
N PRO A 318 -1.57 12.46 10.08
CA PRO A 318 -1.92 12.57 8.66
C PRO A 318 -2.12 11.23 7.96
N GLU A 319 -1.23 10.26 8.21
CA GLU A 319 -1.21 8.98 7.49
C GLU A 319 -1.75 7.80 8.30
N SER A 320 -1.95 7.96 9.61
CA SER A 320 -2.27 6.88 10.55
C SER A 320 -1.25 5.74 10.53
N LYS A 321 0.02 6.08 10.25
CA LYS A 321 1.14 5.13 10.20
C LYS A 321 2.07 5.33 11.40
N PRO A 322 2.71 4.26 11.89
CA PRO A 322 3.69 4.35 12.98
C PRO A 322 4.84 5.26 12.58
N SER A 323 5.25 6.14 13.49
CA SER A 323 6.30 7.11 13.19
C SER A 323 7.73 6.54 13.29
N GLY A 324 7.88 5.30 13.77
CA GLY A 324 9.16 4.66 14.08
C GLY A 324 9.92 5.28 15.27
N ILE A 325 9.29 6.22 15.99
CA ILE A 325 9.84 6.87 17.18
C ILE A 325 9.46 6.04 18.40
N ASP A 326 10.44 5.70 19.23
CA ASP A 326 10.23 5.06 20.53
C ASP A 326 9.66 6.08 21.54
N TYR A 327 8.54 5.76 22.18
CA TYR A 327 7.84 6.59 23.16
C TYR A 327 7.40 5.73 24.35
N GLY A 328 7.36 6.33 25.53
CA GLY A 328 6.91 5.64 26.75
C GLY A 328 5.39 5.48 26.83
N HIS A 329 4.94 4.72 27.85
CA HIS A 329 3.53 4.36 28.07
C HIS A 329 2.99 4.76 29.44
N GLU A 330 3.80 5.45 30.24
CA GLU A 330 3.43 5.88 31.59
C GLU A 330 3.62 7.39 31.71
N PHE A 331 2.52 8.13 31.88
CA PHE A 331 2.51 9.59 31.89
C PHE A 331 1.71 10.08 33.10
N VAL A 332 2.38 10.21 34.24
CA VAL A 332 1.77 10.53 35.54
C VAL A 332 0.96 11.84 35.50
N CYS A 333 1.40 12.83 34.71
CA CYS A 333 0.73 14.12 34.59
C CYS A 333 -0.22 14.25 33.39
N ASP A 334 -0.29 13.27 32.47
CA ASP A 334 -1.18 13.31 31.29
C ASP A 334 -1.64 11.90 30.90
N ARG A 335 -2.70 11.39 31.53
CA ARG A 335 -3.25 10.06 31.22
C ARG A 335 -3.89 9.97 29.83
N ALA A 336 -4.16 11.10 29.16
CA ALA A 336 -4.59 11.08 27.77
C ALA A 336 -3.43 10.75 26.81
N ALA A 337 -2.19 11.04 27.22
CA ALA A 337 -0.97 10.65 26.51
C ALA A 337 -0.82 9.12 26.41
N GLU A 338 -1.17 8.39 27.48
CA GLU A 338 -1.15 6.92 27.48
C GLU A 338 -2.12 6.35 26.44
N VAL A 339 -3.33 6.92 26.35
CA VAL A 339 -4.31 6.53 25.32
C VAL A 339 -3.77 6.79 23.91
N LYS A 340 -3.07 7.91 23.68
CA LYS A 340 -2.42 8.20 22.39
C LYS A 340 -1.34 7.18 22.04
N ALA A 341 -0.51 6.77 23.01
CA ALA A 341 0.52 5.75 22.82
C ALA A 341 -0.10 4.42 22.35
N TYR A 342 -1.09 3.90 23.09
CA TYR A 342 -1.74 2.64 22.74
C TYR A 342 -2.55 2.70 21.44
N ILE A 343 -3.12 3.86 21.08
CA ILE A 343 -3.75 4.01 19.76
C ILE A 343 -2.70 3.82 18.65
N MET A 344 -1.54 4.45 18.76
CA MET A 344 -0.48 4.30 17.75
C MET A 344 0.02 2.86 17.66
N ASP A 345 0.19 2.17 18.80
CA ASP A 345 0.59 0.77 18.83
C ASP A 345 -0.45 -0.14 18.16
N GLY A 346 -1.74 0.10 18.44
CA GLY A 346 -2.82 -0.65 17.80
C GLY A 346 -2.93 -0.41 16.29
N PHE A 347 -2.49 0.75 15.80
CA PHE A 347 -2.37 1.00 14.35
C PHE A 347 -1.09 0.42 13.74
N ALA A 348 -0.03 0.29 14.53
CA ALA A 348 1.25 -0.30 14.13
C ALA A 348 1.15 -1.80 13.94
N ASP A 349 0.45 -2.47 14.86
CA ASP A 349 0.14 -3.89 14.75
C ASP A 349 -1.37 -4.13 14.99
N PRO A 350 -2.22 -3.87 13.99
CA PRO A 350 -3.66 -4.10 14.10
C PRO A 350 -4.01 -5.57 14.36
N CYS A 351 -3.13 -6.50 13.98
CA CYS A 351 -3.40 -7.94 13.96
C CYS A 351 -2.94 -8.64 15.26
N GLY A 352 -1.77 -8.32 15.80
CA GLY A 352 -1.25 -8.89 17.05
C GLY A 352 -1.48 -8.00 18.29
N GLY A 353 -1.30 -6.69 18.15
CA GLY A 353 -1.37 -5.72 19.25
C GLY A 353 -2.68 -4.93 19.34
N GLY A 354 -3.48 -4.86 18.26
CA GLY A 354 -4.66 -3.99 18.16
C GLY A 354 -5.73 -4.25 19.22
N LYS A 355 -6.03 -5.52 19.51
CA LYS A 355 -6.97 -5.89 20.58
C LYS A 355 -6.40 -5.60 21.96
N THR A 356 -5.14 -5.97 22.20
CA THR A 356 -4.41 -5.69 23.44
C THR A 356 -4.35 -4.18 23.74
N ALA A 357 -4.13 -3.36 22.71
CA ALA A 357 -4.14 -1.91 22.80
C ALA A 357 -5.53 -1.37 23.16
N LEU A 358 -6.61 -1.88 22.55
CA LEU A 358 -7.98 -1.50 22.90
C LEU A 358 -8.33 -1.88 24.35
N ASP A 359 -7.91 -3.06 24.81
CA ASP A 359 -8.13 -3.52 26.19
C ASP A 359 -7.38 -2.61 27.18
N LYS A 360 -6.12 -2.25 26.89
CA LYS A 360 -5.33 -1.31 27.69
C LYS A 360 -5.94 0.10 27.74
N ILE A 361 -6.46 0.58 26.62
CA ILE A 361 -7.16 1.88 26.57
C ILE A 361 -8.43 1.86 27.43
N GLU A 362 -9.20 0.77 27.44
CA GLU A 362 -10.37 0.66 28.32
C GLU A 362 -9.98 0.53 29.81
N GLU A 363 -8.86 -0.12 30.13
CA GLU A 363 -8.28 -0.14 31.49
C GLU A 363 -7.95 1.28 31.97
N ILE A 364 -7.18 2.05 31.18
CA ILE A 364 -6.83 3.44 31.49
C ILE A 364 -8.07 4.33 31.64
N LYS A 365 -9.05 4.17 30.74
CA LYS A 365 -10.31 4.92 30.81
C LYS A 365 -11.11 4.61 32.08
N LYS A 366 -11.09 3.36 32.53
CA LYS A 366 -11.77 2.93 33.75
C LYS A 366 -11.08 3.43 35.01
N GLU A 367 -9.74 3.43 35.04
CA GLU A 367 -8.97 3.79 36.23
C GLU A 367 -8.83 5.31 36.41
N HIS A 368 -8.60 6.05 35.32
CA HIS A 368 -8.19 7.46 35.39
C HIS A 368 -9.17 8.44 34.74
N ASN A 369 -10.14 7.96 33.95
CA ASN A 369 -11.13 8.77 33.22
C ASN A 369 -10.53 10.02 32.52
N PRO A 370 -9.49 9.86 31.67
CA PRO A 370 -8.82 10.98 31.02
C PRO A 370 -9.75 11.69 30.03
N SER A 371 -9.65 13.02 29.96
CA SER A 371 -10.34 13.81 28.95
C SER A 371 -9.63 13.66 27.60
N LEU A 372 -10.30 13.09 26.60
CA LEU A 372 -9.75 12.86 25.27
C LEU A 372 -10.26 13.93 24.29
N ASP A 373 -9.34 14.53 23.53
CA ASP A 373 -9.69 15.45 22.46
C ASP A 373 -10.41 14.74 21.28
N THR A 374 -11.10 15.51 20.44
CA THR A 374 -11.89 15.01 19.31
C THR A 374 -11.07 14.17 18.33
N GLU A 375 -9.80 14.54 18.13
CA GLU A 375 -8.91 13.87 17.19
C GLU A 375 -8.52 12.48 17.71
N THR A 376 -8.14 12.39 18.98
CA THR A 376 -7.84 11.14 19.69
C THR A 376 -9.05 10.20 19.70
N MET A 377 -10.24 10.74 19.98
CA MET A 377 -11.50 9.98 19.93
C MET A 377 -11.81 9.45 18.52
N THR A 378 -11.49 10.21 17.48
CA THR A 378 -11.69 9.79 16.09
C THR A 378 -10.76 8.63 15.74
N LYS A 379 -9.47 8.73 16.07
CA LYS A 379 -8.51 7.65 15.85
C LYS A 379 -8.87 6.39 16.64
N LEU A 380 -9.34 6.52 17.88
CA LEU A 380 -9.83 5.38 18.67
C LEU A 380 -11.00 4.66 17.98
N LYS A 381 -11.97 5.40 17.43
CA LYS A 381 -13.09 4.80 16.67
C LYS A 381 -12.59 4.09 15.40
N GLN A 382 -11.64 4.68 14.69
CA GLN A 382 -11.04 4.07 13.50
C GLN A 382 -10.31 2.78 13.83
N LEU A 383 -9.55 2.73 14.94
CA LEU A 383 -8.92 1.51 15.43
C LEU A 383 -9.96 0.42 15.74
N LYS A 384 -11.03 0.77 16.49
CA LYS A 384 -12.13 -0.17 16.79
C LYS A 384 -12.78 -0.72 15.51
N ALA A 385 -13.04 0.13 14.51
CA ALA A 385 -13.62 -0.29 13.24
C ALA A 385 -12.66 -1.21 12.45
N ARG A 386 -11.36 -0.91 12.45
CA ARG A 386 -10.34 -1.70 11.75
C ARG A 386 -10.23 -3.11 12.33
N VAL A 387 -10.22 -3.25 13.65
CA VAL A 387 -10.17 -4.55 14.35
C VAL A 387 -11.45 -5.37 14.08
N ASN A 388 -12.62 -4.75 14.03
CA ASN A 388 -13.89 -5.46 13.83
C ASN A 388 -14.12 -5.93 12.37
N LYS A 389 -13.60 -5.21 11.37
CA LYS A 389 -13.84 -5.50 9.95
C LYS A 389 -13.10 -6.74 9.43
N GLU A 390 -12.03 -7.14 10.09
CA GLU A 390 -11.24 -8.33 9.74
C GLU A 390 -12.06 -9.63 9.86
N ALA A 391 -12.85 -9.75 10.93
CA ALA A 391 -13.67 -10.94 11.17
C ALA A 391 -14.73 -11.14 10.08
N GLU A 392 -15.34 -10.06 9.60
CA GLU A 392 -16.33 -10.10 8.51
C GLU A 392 -15.70 -10.52 7.18
N ASN A 393 -14.51 -9.99 6.87
CA ASN A 393 -13.78 -10.32 5.64
C ASN A 393 -13.32 -11.79 5.63
N LEU A 394 -12.89 -12.31 6.78
CA LEU A 394 -12.45 -13.69 6.93
C LEU A 394 -13.63 -14.68 6.77
N ALA A 395 -14.79 -14.35 7.30
CA ALA A 395 -16.00 -15.17 7.14
C ALA A 395 -16.40 -15.32 5.66
N LYS A 396 -16.40 -14.21 4.89
CA LYS A 396 -16.70 -14.23 3.45
C LYS A 396 -15.70 -15.07 2.66
N LEU A 397 -14.41 -14.97 2.99
CA LEU A 397 -13.38 -15.77 2.33
C LEU A 397 -13.56 -17.26 2.60
N ASN A 398 -13.86 -17.63 3.84
CA ASN A 398 -14.06 -19.04 4.19
C ASN A 398 -15.26 -19.65 3.46
N GLU A 399 -16.37 -18.91 3.34
CA GLU A 399 -17.52 -19.32 2.53
C GLU A 399 -17.14 -19.53 1.05
N ALA A 400 -16.39 -18.59 0.47
CA ALA A 400 -15.89 -18.72 -0.91
C ALA A 400 -14.91 -19.88 -1.07
N TRP A 401 -14.09 -20.16 -0.06
CA TRP A 401 -13.14 -21.29 -0.05
C TRP A 401 -13.85 -22.64 0.00
N GLU A 402 -14.90 -22.76 0.82
CA GLU A 402 -15.74 -23.98 0.86
C GLU A 402 -16.38 -24.28 -0.49
N ASP A 403 -16.86 -23.25 -1.20
CA ASP A 403 -17.39 -23.39 -2.55
C ASP A 403 -16.30 -23.73 -3.58
N PHE A 404 -15.09 -23.17 -3.44
CA PHE A 404 -13.98 -23.35 -4.36
C PHE A 404 -13.32 -24.73 -4.31
N VAL A 405 -13.20 -25.32 -3.12
CA VAL A 405 -12.44 -26.57 -2.91
C VAL A 405 -12.92 -27.73 -3.79
N PRO A 406 -14.23 -28.00 -3.98
CA PRO A 406 -14.71 -29.13 -4.76
C PRO A 406 -14.38 -29.08 -6.26
N ASP A 407 -14.54 -27.93 -6.92
CA ASP A 407 -14.53 -27.86 -8.39
C ASP A 407 -13.86 -26.61 -8.99
N ASP A 408 -13.09 -25.87 -8.19
CA ASP A 408 -12.38 -24.64 -8.58
C ASP A 408 -13.30 -23.48 -9.01
N LYS A 409 -14.57 -23.48 -8.54
CA LYS A 409 -15.54 -22.41 -8.82
C LYS A 409 -16.06 -21.76 -7.55
N VAL A 410 -16.44 -20.50 -7.63
CA VAL A 410 -17.08 -19.76 -6.53
C VAL A 410 -18.46 -19.30 -6.96
N LYS A 411 -19.45 -19.36 -6.06
CA LYS A 411 -20.79 -18.81 -6.33
C LYS A 411 -20.77 -17.29 -6.15
N GLY A 412 -21.26 -16.55 -7.15
CA GLY A 412 -21.37 -15.09 -7.10
C GLY A 412 -20.12 -14.35 -7.58
N LYS A 413 -20.02 -13.05 -7.26
CA LYS A 413 -18.85 -12.22 -7.60
C LYS A 413 -17.81 -12.32 -6.50
N LEU A 414 -16.54 -12.38 -6.88
CA LEU A 414 -15.41 -12.28 -5.96
C LEU A 414 -15.36 -10.86 -5.38
N ASP A 415 -15.74 -10.71 -4.11
CA ASP A 415 -15.71 -9.43 -3.36
C ASP A 415 -15.10 -9.68 -1.96
N PHE A 416 -13.83 -10.09 -1.97
CA PHE A 416 -13.04 -10.21 -0.75
C PHE A 416 -11.72 -9.43 -0.90
N VAL A 417 -11.19 -8.96 0.23
CA VAL A 417 -9.96 -8.17 0.28
C VAL A 417 -8.73 -9.06 0.06
N PHE A 418 -7.57 -8.48 -0.23
CA PHE A 418 -6.32 -9.23 -0.46
C PHE A 418 -5.26 -8.97 0.60
N GLU A 419 -5.63 -8.34 1.71
CA GLU A 419 -4.80 -8.14 2.88
C GLU A 419 -5.55 -8.71 4.07
N TYR A 420 -5.06 -9.84 4.59
CA TYR A 420 -5.57 -10.50 5.79
C TYR A 420 -4.48 -10.55 6.84
N CYS A 421 -4.88 -10.52 8.11
CA CYS A 421 -3.99 -10.78 9.24
C CYS A 421 -3.48 -12.23 9.23
N ASP A 422 -4.34 -13.18 8.82
CA ASP A 422 -3.98 -14.57 8.57
C ASP A 422 -3.39 -14.71 7.16
N LYS A 423 -2.12 -15.10 7.10
CA LYS A 423 -1.39 -15.28 5.85
C LYS A 423 -1.89 -16.48 5.04
N GLU A 424 -2.40 -17.53 5.69
CA GLU A 424 -3.07 -18.64 4.97
C GLU A 424 -4.35 -18.12 4.31
N ALA A 425 -5.11 -17.26 4.98
CA ALA A 425 -6.30 -16.63 4.40
C ALA A 425 -5.96 -15.76 3.18
N GLN A 426 -4.90 -14.96 3.27
CA GLN A 426 -4.42 -14.17 2.12
C GLN A 426 -4.02 -15.06 0.94
N ILE A 427 -3.36 -16.20 1.20
CA ILE A 427 -3.00 -17.19 0.17
C ILE A 427 -4.25 -17.83 -0.44
N LYS A 428 -5.26 -18.20 0.35
CA LYS A 428 -6.55 -18.72 -0.16
C LYS A 428 -7.21 -17.73 -1.12
N ALA A 429 -7.23 -16.45 -0.78
CA ALA A 429 -7.76 -15.39 -1.63
C ALA A 429 -7.01 -15.30 -2.98
N TYR A 430 -5.67 -15.34 -2.95
CA TYR A 430 -4.85 -15.36 -4.17
C TYR A 430 -5.05 -16.61 -5.02
N VAL A 431 -5.18 -17.78 -4.39
CA VAL A 431 -5.43 -19.04 -5.11
C VAL A 431 -6.78 -19.01 -5.83
N ILE A 432 -7.85 -18.55 -5.16
CA ILE A 432 -9.17 -18.40 -5.78
C ILE A 432 -9.09 -17.43 -6.96
N ASP A 433 -8.55 -16.23 -6.75
CA ASP A 433 -8.47 -15.20 -7.79
C ASP A 433 -7.61 -15.65 -8.98
N GLY A 434 -6.46 -16.26 -8.71
CA GLY A 434 -5.57 -16.80 -9.72
C GLY A 434 -6.18 -17.95 -10.51
N THR A 435 -7.07 -18.75 -9.90
CA THR A 435 -7.70 -19.88 -10.59
C THR A 435 -8.92 -19.46 -11.41
N VAL A 436 -9.79 -18.62 -10.84
CA VAL A 436 -11.01 -18.13 -11.48
C VAL A 436 -10.69 -17.12 -12.58
N ASN A 437 -9.78 -16.19 -12.33
CA ASN A 437 -9.34 -15.17 -13.29
C ASN A 437 -8.00 -15.55 -13.95
N PHE A 438 -7.82 -16.84 -14.24
CA PHE A 438 -6.54 -17.43 -14.67
C PHE A 438 -5.80 -16.66 -15.77
N CYS A 439 -6.47 -16.31 -16.86
CA CYS A 439 -5.80 -15.63 -17.98
C CYS A 439 -5.27 -14.23 -17.63
N GLU A 440 -5.85 -13.55 -16.64
CA GLU A 440 -5.50 -12.18 -16.27
C GLU A 440 -4.62 -12.13 -15.02
N LYS A 441 -4.80 -13.10 -14.11
CA LYS A 441 -4.26 -13.06 -12.74
C LYS A 441 -3.47 -14.29 -12.34
N GLY A 442 -3.56 -15.43 -13.04
CA GLY A 442 -2.96 -16.70 -12.62
C GLY A 442 -1.48 -16.58 -12.26
N LYS A 443 -0.66 -16.15 -13.22
CA LYS A 443 0.78 -15.92 -13.02
C LYS A 443 1.08 -14.90 -11.92
N GLN A 444 0.39 -13.76 -11.94
CA GLN A 444 0.55 -12.71 -10.93
C GLN A 444 0.30 -13.25 -9.51
N ARG A 445 -0.74 -14.07 -9.33
CA ARG A 445 -1.08 -14.62 -8.01
C ARG A 445 -0.10 -15.69 -7.54
N LEU A 446 0.49 -16.46 -8.44
CA LEU A 446 1.59 -17.36 -8.08
C LEU A 446 2.81 -16.58 -7.58
N GLU A 447 3.15 -15.45 -8.21
CA GLU A 447 4.21 -14.55 -7.75
C GLU A 447 3.88 -13.92 -6.38
N ASP A 448 2.64 -13.44 -6.19
CA ASP A 448 2.16 -12.88 -4.91
C ASP A 448 2.24 -13.93 -3.77
N ILE A 449 1.84 -15.18 -4.05
CA ILE A 449 1.91 -16.29 -3.10
C ILE A 449 3.36 -16.62 -2.75
N ALA A 450 4.26 -16.67 -3.74
CA ALA A 450 5.69 -16.94 -3.51
C ALA A 450 6.31 -15.85 -2.63
N ALA A 451 6.07 -14.58 -2.95
CA ALA A 451 6.58 -13.45 -2.17
C ALA A 451 6.10 -13.49 -0.71
N LEU A 452 4.82 -13.81 -0.49
CA LEU A 452 4.25 -13.91 0.86
C LEU A 452 4.80 -15.09 1.66
N ARG A 453 5.12 -16.21 0.99
CA ARG A 453 5.74 -17.37 1.61
C ARG A 453 7.20 -17.11 1.99
N ASP A 454 7.92 -16.35 1.17
CA ASP A 454 9.31 -15.96 1.44
C ASP A 454 9.42 -14.95 2.59
N SER A 455 8.47 -14.02 2.72
CA SER A 455 8.50 -12.99 3.77
C SER A 455 8.05 -13.49 5.14
N ASP A 456 6.98 -14.30 5.20
CA ASP A 456 6.27 -14.59 6.45
C ASP A 456 6.32 -16.08 6.87
N ALA A 457 6.76 -16.99 5.99
CA ALA A 457 6.82 -18.44 6.22
C ALA A 457 5.56 -19.05 6.90
N PRO A 458 4.34 -18.79 6.39
CA PRO A 458 3.12 -19.27 7.02
C PRO A 458 2.98 -20.80 6.93
N GLU A 459 2.45 -21.41 7.98
CA GLU A 459 2.01 -22.81 7.95
C GLU A 459 0.74 -22.91 7.08
N LEU A 460 0.70 -23.85 6.15
CA LEU A 460 -0.41 -24.00 5.20
C LEU A 460 -1.00 -25.40 5.29
N ALA A 461 -2.33 -25.49 5.39
CA ALA A 461 -3.02 -26.76 5.28
C ALA A 461 -2.77 -27.46 3.93
N ASP A 462 -2.73 -28.80 3.92
CA ASP A 462 -2.49 -29.63 2.72
C ASP A 462 -3.44 -29.30 1.55
N VAL A 463 -4.70 -28.97 1.87
CA VAL A 463 -5.69 -28.59 0.86
C VAL A 463 -5.32 -27.29 0.14
N VAL A 464 -4.70 -26.34 0.85
CA VAL A 464 -4.23 -25.06 0.27
C VAL A 464 -3.03 -25.32 -0.62
N LEU A 465 -2.05 -26.10 -0.13
CA LEU A 465 -0.87 -26.50 -0.92
C LEU A 465 -1.28 -27.18 -2.22
N LYS A 466 -2.19 -28.14 -2.16
CA LYS A 466 -2.72 -28.84 -3.35
C LYS A 466 -3.36 -27.88 -4.35
N LYS A 467 -4.06 -26.84 -3.91
CA LYS A 467 -4.66 -25.85 -4.81
C LYS A 467 -3.63 -24.90 -5.42
N ILE A 468 -2.57 -24.56 -4.69
CA ILE A 468 -1.42 -23.82 -5.24
C ILE A 468 -0.76 -24.67 -6.35
N ASP A 469 -0.50 -25.95 -6.08
CA ASP A 469 0.10 -26.88 -7.06
C ASP A 469 -0.77 -27.03 -8.31
N ASN A 470 -2.10 -27.11 -8.15
CA ASN A 470 -3.03 -27.15 -9.27
C ASN A 470 -2.95 -25.86 -10.12
N LEU A 471 -2.89 -24.69 -9.47
CA LEU A 471 -2.76 -23.41 -10.17
C LEU A 471 -1.42 -23.32 -10.91
N GLN A 472 -0.34 -23.79 -10.29
CA GLN A 472 0.99 -23.87 -10.92
C GLN A 472 0.98 -24.81 -12.13
N ALA A 473 0.43 -26.02 -11.99
CA ALA A 473 0.33 -26.97 -13.09
C ALA A 473 -0.50 -26.42 -14.28
N LYS A 474 -1.57 -25.67 -13.98
CA LYS A 474 -2.38 -24.99 -15.00
C LYS A 474 -1.60 -23.87 -15.71
N GLN A 475 -0.76 -23.14 -14.98
CA GLN A 475 0.13 -22.13 -15.54
C GLN A 475 1.18 -22.78 -16.45
N ASP A 476 1.82 -23.85 -15.99
CA ASP A 476 2.83 -24.60 -16.74
C ASP A 476 2.24 -25.20 -18.04
N GLU A 477 1.02 -25.75 -17.98
CA GLU A 477 0.31 -26.26 -19.16
C GLU A 477 0.03 -25.14 -20.17
N ALA A 478 -0.44 -23.97 -19.72
CA ALA A 478 -0.72 -22.84 -20.60
C ALA A 478 0.55 -22.27 -21.26
N ASP A 479 1.66 -22.22 -20.51
CA ASP A 479 2.96 -21.79 -21.02
C ASP A 479 3.51 -22.79 -22.06
N GLN A 480 3.36 -24.10 -21.80
CA GLN A 480 3.72 -25.15 -22.77
C GLN A 480 2.85 -25.09 -24.03
N ASP A 481 1.54 -24.90 -23.89
CA ASP A 481 0.63 -24.79 -25.04
C ASP A 481 1.00 -23.59 -25.93
N LEU A 482 1.38 -22.46 -25.33
CA LEU A 482 1.85 -21.29 -26.06
C LEU A 482 3.19 -21.55 -26.77
N ALA A 483 4.12 -22.26 -26.13
CA ALA A 483 5.37 -22.68 -26.74
C ALA A 483 5.14 -23.60 -27.96
N ASP A 484 4.25 -24.59 -27.82
CA ASP A 484 3.85 -25.51 -28.89
C ASP A 484 3.21 -24.74 -30.06
N LEU A 485 2.36 -23.76 -29.78
CA LEU A 485 1.77 -22.90 -30.81
C LEU A 485 2.84 -22.09 -31.56
N ASN A 486 3.81 -21.53 -30.85
CA ASN A 486 4.87 -20.74 -31.49
C ASN A 486 5.74 -21.64 -32.39
N ALA A 487 6.09 -22.85 -31.93
CA ALA A 487 6.79 -23.83 -32.75
C ALA A 487 5.96 -24.23 -33.98
N ALA A 488 4.66 -24.47 -33.80
CA ALA A 488 3.73 -24.76 -34.88
C ALA A 488 3.60 -23.60 -35.89
N TRP A 489 3.58 -22.36 -35.40
CA TRP A 489 3.54 -21.18 -36.23
C TRP A 489 4.82 -21.04 -37.06
N THR A 490 5.99 -21.19 -36.45
CA THR A 490 7.28 -21.18 -37.17
C THR A 490 7.33 -22.28 -38.22
N LEU A 491 7.02 -23.53 -37.86
CA LEU A 491 6.98 -24.64 -38.80
C LEU A 491 6.03 -24.33 -39.95
N TYR A 492 4.83 -23.83 -39.66
CA TYR A 492 3.84 -23.44 -40.65
C TYR A 492 4.36 -22.36 -41.62
N ILE A 493 5.05 -21.33 -41.12
CA ILE A 493 5.64 -20.26 -41.94
C ILE A 493 6.83 -20.76 -42.79
N GLU A 494 7.67 -21.65 -42.25
CA GLU A 494 8.85 -22.19 -42.95
C GLU A 494 8.49 -23.24 -44.01
N THR A 495 7.47 -24.06 -43.74
CA THR A 495 7.02 -25.15 -44.62
C THR A 495 5.93 -24.73 -45.59
N ASP A 496 5.76 -23.42 -45.78
CA ASP A 496 4.68 -22.74 -46.49
C ASP A 496 4.64 -22.99 -48.02
N ASN A 497 4.86 -24.23 -48.44
CA ASN A 497 4.65 -24.76 -49.78
C ASN A 497 3.16 -25.03 -50.07
N VAL A 498 2.32 -25.14 -49.03
CA VAL A 498 0.83 -25.13 -49.12
C VAL A 498 0.30 -23.75 -49.58
N MET A 499 1.19 -22.77 -49.79
CA MET A 499 0.87 -21.39 -50.16
C MET A 499 1.59 -20.84 -51.38
N LYS A 500 2.05 -21.72 -52.29
CA LYS A 500 2.00 -21.31 -53.69
C LYS A 500 0.54 -21.19 -54.09
N TRP A 501 0.16 -19.99 -54.52
CA TRP A 501 -1.13 -19.81 -55.16
C TRP A 501 -1.15 -20.69 -56.41
N GLU A 502 -2.02 -21.68 -56.42
CA GLU A 502 -2.31 -22.50 -57.60
C GLU A 502 -3.76 -22.26 -57.99
N GLU A 503 -3.99 -22.10 -59.29
CA GLU A 503 -5.32 -21.96 -59.84
C GLU A 503 -6.04 -23.31 -59.79
N GLY A 504 -7.06 -23.44 -58.94
CA GLY A 504 -7.74 -24.72 -58.72
C GLY A 504 -8.60 -24.78 -57.47
N TYR A 505 -9.31 -25.88 -57.26
CA TYR A 505 -10.01 -26.14 -56.00
C TYR A 505 -8.97 -26.36 -54.89
N PRO A 506 -8.93 -25.54 -53.81
CA PRO A 506 -7.90 -25.68 -52.78
C PRO A 506 -7.94 -27.06 -52.14
N SER A 507 -6.78 -27.73 -52.09
CA SER A 507 -6.67 -29.05 -51.46
C SER A 507 -6.59 -28.91 -49.94
N LYS A 508 -7.13 -29.91 -49.26
CA LYS A 508 -6.91 -30.11 -47.82
C LYS A 508 -5.47 -30.52 -47.59
N ASP A 509 -4.82 -29.94 -46.58
CA ASP A 509 -3.48 -30.37 -46.22
C ASP A 509 -3.51 -31.82 -45.71
N SER A 510 -2.66 -32.66 -46.29
CA SER A 510 -2.54 -34.09 -46.04
C SER A 510 -1.10 -34.50 -45.68
N GLY A 511 -0.24 -33.53 -45.34
CA GLY A 511 1.19 -33.73 -45.18
C GLY A 511 1.74 -33.37 -43.79
N THR A 512 3.06 -33.16 -43.78
CA THR A 512 3.94 -33.00 -42.61
C THR A 512 3.50 -31.92 -41.62
N VAL A 513 2.81 -30.87 -42.08
CA VAL A 513 2.40 -29.75 -41.22
C VAL A 513 1.24 -30.15 -40.31
N ARG A 514 0.23 -30.83 -40.86
CA ARG A 514 -0.93 -31.30 -40.09
C ARG A 514 -0.56 -32.29 -39.00
N ASP A 515 0.37 -33.21 -39.29
CA ASP A 515 0.70 -34.33 -38.39
C ASP A 515 1.70 -33.94 -37.28
N ASN A 516 2.42 -32.82 -37.43
CA ASN A 516 3.45 -32.38 -36.48
C ASN A 516 3.06 -31.13 -35.66
N ILE A 517 1.81 -30.66 -35.77
CA ILE A 517 1.35 -29.45 -35.07
C ILE A 517 0.30 -29.81 -34.01
N ARG A 518 0.61 -29.49 -32.74
CA ARG A 518 -0.35 -29.53 -31.63
C ARG A 518 -0.97 -28.15 -31.43
N LEU A 519 -2.30 -28.06 -31.53
CA LEU A 519 -3.05 -26.82 -31.28
C LEU A 519 -4.21 -27.07 -30.33
N VAL A 520 -4.21 -26.40 -29.19
CA VAL A 520 -5.31 -26.51 -28.23
C VAL A 520 -6.54 -25.70 -28.65
N LYS A 521 -7.64 -25.86 -27.91
CA LYS A 521 -8.92 -25.21 -28.22
C LYS A 521 -8.92 -23.73 -27.85
N PHE A 522 -8.20 -23.36 -26.80
CA PHE A 522 -8.23 -22.04 -26.19
C PHE A 522 -6.83 -21.61 -25.77
N TYR A 523 -6.48 -20.35 -26.05
CA TYR A 523 -5.28 -19.68 -25.55
C TYR A 523 -5.70 -18.41 -24.84
N CYS A 524 -5.10 -18.11 -23.68
CA CYS A 524 -5.36 -16.87 -22.95
C CYS A 524 -4.93 -15.63 -23.75
N ASP A 525 -3.81 -15.73 -24.49
CA ASP A 525 -3.38 -14.67 -25.39
C ASP A 525 -4.23 -14.63 -26.67
N LYS A 526 -4.79 -13.47 -26.97
CA LYS A 526 -5.74 -13.28 -28.09
C LYS A 526 -5.05 -13.33 -29.46
N ILE A 527 -3.77 -12.99 -29.53
CA ILE A 527 -2.98 -13.08 -30.77
C ILE A 527 -2.61 -14.54 -31.04
N ALA A 528 -2.20 -15.29 -30.02
CA ALA A 528 -2.01 -16.73 -30.05
C ALA A 528 -3.29 -17.46 -30.49
N GLN A 529 -4.44 -17.07 -29.93
CA GLN A 529 -5.73 -17.60 -30.34
C GLN A 529 -6.01 -17.39 -31.83
N THR A 530 -5.67 -16.20 -32.35
CA THR A 530 -5.80 -15.85 -33.77
C THR A 530 -4.86 -16.69 -34.64
N LYS A 531 -3.59 -16.82 -34.28
CA LYS A 531 -2.60 -17.66 -34.98
C LYS A 531 -3.08 -19.10 -35.10
N SER A 532 -3.60 -19.68 -34.01
CA SER A 532 -4.15 -21.04 -34.01
C SER A 532 -5.30 -21.21 -35.01
N TRP A 533 -6.24 -20.25 -35.04
CA TRP A 533 -7.37 -20.29 -35.97
C TRP A 533 -6.95 -20.10 -37.43
N VAL A 534 -5.93 -19.28 -37.68
CA VAL A 534 -5.35 -19.13 -39.03
C VAL A 534 -4.78 -20.46 -39.51
N ILE A 535 -3.93 -21.13 -38.72
CA ILE A 535 -3.38 -22.45 -39.08
C ILE A 535 -4.52 -23.45 -39.33
N LYS A 536 -5.49 -23.57 -38.41
CA LYS A 536 -6.62 -24.50 -38.55
C LYS A 536 -7.48 -24.23 -39.78
N GLY A 537 -7.67 -22.96 -40.14
CA GLY A 537 -8.38 -22.58 -41.36
C GLY A 537 -7.56 -22.89 -42.61
N GLN A 538 -6.24 -22.68 -42.58
CA GLN A 538 -5.35 -22.90 -43.73
C GLN A 538 -5.09 -24.37 -44.04
N LEU A 539 -5.11 -25.25 -43.04
CA LEU A 539 -4.99 -26.70 -43.22
C LEU A 539 -6.25 -27.31 -43.87
N ASP A 540 -7.39 -26.63 -43.78
CA ASP A 540 -8.67 -27.10 -44.30
C ASP A 540 -9.55 -25.93 -44.80
N PRO A 541 -9.12 -25.22 -45.88
CA PRO A 541 -9.70 -23.92 -46.23
C PRO A 541 -11.18 -23.99 -46.60
N CYS A 542 -11.59 -25.06 -47.30
CA CYS A 542 -12.95 -25.18 -47.81
C CYS A 542 -13.95 -25.59 -46.72
N GLU A 543 -13.58 -26.46 -45.77
CA GLU A 543 -14.48 -26.89 -44.69
C GLU A 543 -14.41 -25.95 -43.47
N LYS A 544 -13.20 -25.51 -43.09
CA LYS A 544 -12.96 -24.82 -41.81
C LYS A 544 -12.54 -23.36 -41.95
N GLY A 545 -12.11 -22.92 -43.13
CA GLY A 545 -11.59 -21.57 -43.33
C GLY A 545 -12.59 -20.48 -42.98
N GLU A 546 -13.81 -20.53 -43.52
CA GLU A 546 -14.86 -19.52 -43.27
C GLU A 546 -15.28 -19.45 -41.78
N PRO A 547 -15.57 -20.56 -41.08
CA PRO A 547 -15.83 -20.52 -39.64
C PRO A 547 -14.72 -19.87 -38.81
N TYR A 548 -13.44 -20.14 -39.13
CA TYR A 548 -12.32 -19.54 -38.41
C TYR A 548 -12.09 -18.07 -38.77
N LEU A 549 -12.27 -17.67 -40.03
CA LEU A 549 -12.24 -16.26 -40.42
C LEU A 549 -13.27 -15.44 -39.65
N LYS A 550 -14.51 -15.93 -39.52
CA LYS A 550 -15.55 -15.24 -38.73
C LYS A 550 -15.14 -15.08 -37.26
N LYS A 551 -14.52 -16.10 -36.66
CA LYS A 551 -13.99 -16.02 -35.29
C LYS A 551 -12.86 -15.00 -35.17
N ILE A 552 -11.95 -14.96 -36.14
CA ILE A 552 -10.83 -14.01 -36.20
C ILE A 552 -11.35 -12.57 -36.31
N GLU A 553 -12.28 -12.28 -37.22
CA GLU A 553 -12.84 -10.93 -37.38
C GLU A 553 -13.61 -10.48 -36.14
N LYS A 554 -14.41 -11.38 -35.54
CA LYS A 554 -15.13 -11.08 -34.30
C LYS A 554 -14.17 -10.77 -33.15
N LEU A 555 -13.14 -11.61 -32.93
CA LEU A 555 -12.17 -11.40 -31.87
C LEU A 555 -11.38 -10.09 -32.09
N LYS A 556 -11.06 -9.76 -33.34
CA LYS A 556 -10.41 -8.49 -33.70
C LYS A 556 -11.28 -7.29 -33.33
N ALA A 557 -12.58 -7.34 -33.63
CA ALA A 557 -13.52 -6.26 -33.34
C ALA A 557 -13.79 -6.12 -31.84
N ASP A 558 -14.07 -7.22 -31.15
CA ASP A 558 -14.45 -7.23 -29.72
C ASP A 558 -13.30 -6.74 -28.81
N HIS A 559 -12.05 -6.83 -29.26
CA HIS A 559 -10.85 -6.47 -28.48
C HIS A 559 -9.91 -5.48 -29.16
N SER A 560 -10.33 -4.86 -30.27
CA SER A 560 -9.53 -3.87 -31.03
C SER A 560 -8.10 -4.35 -31.34
N LEU A 561 -7.94 -5.61 -31.76
CA LEU A 561 -6.62 -6.21 -31.96
C LEU A 561 -5.89 -5.61 -33.17
N SER A 562 -4.59 -5.34 -32.98
CA SER A 562 -3.66 -5.04 -34.07
C SER A 562 -2.85 -6.28 -34.42
N TYR A 563 -2.67 -6.54 -35.72
CA TYR A 563 -1.89 -7.68 -36.20
C TYR A 563 -0.64 -7.17 -36.88
N ASP A 564 0.49 -7.84 -36.62
CA ASP A 564 1.72 -7.61 -37.35
C ASP A 564 1.55 -7.95 -38.84
N LYS A 565 2.56 -7.58 -39.63
CA LYS A 565 2.55 -7.78 -41.08
C LYS A 565 2.40 -9.26 -41.47
N GLU A 566 3.01 -10.17 -40.70
CA GLU A 566 3.01 -11.59 -41.00
C GLU A 566 1.63 -12.21 -40.75
N LEU A 567 1.07 -12.02 -39.56
CA LEU A 567 -0.26 -12.51 -39.20
C LEU A 567 -1.34 -11.89 -40.09
N ALA A 568 -1.27 -10.58 -40.37
CA ALA A 568 -2.19 -9.91 -41.28
C ALA A 568 -2.12 -10.51 -42.69
N CYS A 569 -0.92 -10.83 -43.18
CA CYS A 569 -0.73 -11.50 -44.45
C CYS A 569 -1.39 -12.89 -44.46
N GLN A 570 -1.14 -13.69 -43.42
CA GLN A 570 -1.68 -15.04 -43.31
C GLN A 570 -3.21 -15.07 -43.26
N ILE A 571 -3.83 -14.09 -42.60
CA ILE A 571 -5.30 -13.89 -42.61
C ILE A 571 -5.78 -13.54 -44.03
N SER A 572 -5.09 -12.65 -44.74
CA SER A 572 -5.42 -12.28 -46.12
C SER A 572 -5.34 -13.48 -47.07
N ARG A 573 -4.33 -14.34 -46.90
CA ARG A 573 -4.19 -15.60 -47.64
C ARG A 573 -5.35 -16.56 -47.35
N LEU A 574 -5.78 -16.67 -46.08
CA LEU A 574 -6.92 -17.51 -45.72
C LEU A 574 -8.21 -17.00 -46.38
N ARG A 575 -8.45 -15.68 -46.38
CA ARG A 575 -9.59 -15.06 -47.08
C ARG A 575 -9.59 -15.41 -48.58
N ASN A 576 -8.42 -15.38 -49.22
CA ASN A 576 -8.27 -15.75 -50.62
C ASN A 576 -8.61 -17.22 -50.88
N LYS A 577 -8.08 -18.15 -50.07
CA LYS A 577 -8.40 -19.58 -50.24
C LYS A 577 -9.88 -19.87 -49.99
N VAL A 578 -10.50 -19.23 -49.00
CA VAL A 578 -11.94 -19.37 -48.75
C VAL A 578 -12.77 -18.86 -49.93
N TYR A 579 -12.40 -17.71 -50.50
CA TYR A 579 -13.01 -17.23 -51.74
C TYR A 579 -12.86 -18.25 -52.88
N GLN A 580 -11.65 -18.78 -53.05
CA GLN A 580 -11.33 -19.74 -54.11
C GLN A 580 -12.14 -21.04 -53.99
N CYS A 581 -12.34 -21.57 -52.78
CA CYS A 581 -13.22 -22.72 -52.53
C CYS A 581 -14.65 -22.45 -53.00
N LYS A 582 -15.20 -21.28 -52.68
CA LYS A 582 -16.55 -20.88 -53.09
C LYS A 582 -16.63 -20.71 -54.60
N TYR A 583 -15.69 -19.97 -55.19
CA TYR A 583 -15.62 -19.74 -56.63
C TYR A 583 -15.54 -21.04 -57.43
N TRP A 584 -14.66 -21.96 -57.05
CA TRP A 584 -14.51 -23.24 -57.76
C TRP A 584 -15.71 -24.16 -57.62
N THR A 585 -16.46 -24.07 -56.52
CA THR A 585 -17.75 -24.75 -56.41
C THR A 585 -18.72 -24.25 -57.49
N LEU A 586 -18.69 -22.95 -57.81
CA LEU A 586 -19.49 -22.37 -58.89
C LEU A 586 -18.96 -22.74 -60.28
N VAL A 587 -17.64 -22.83 -60.47
CA VAL A 587 -17.03 -23.35 -61.71
C VAL A 587 -17.50 -24.77 -62.02
N LEU A 588 -17.45 -25.66 -61.01
CA LEU A 588 -17.94 -27.04 -61.16
C LEU A 588 -19.44 -27.08 -61.49
N LYS A 589 -20.24 -26.20 -60.87
CA LYS A 589 -21.66 -26.06 -61.16
C LYS A 589 -21.91 -25.55 -62.60
N ALA A 590 -21.15 -24.55 -63.06
CA ALA A 590 -21.24 -24.02 -64.41
C ALA A 590 -20.86 -25.08 -65.47
N TRP A 591 -19.83 -25.88 -65.21
CA TRP A 591 -19.48 -27.02 -66.07
C TRP A 591 -20.58 -28.06 -66.13
N LYS A 592 -21.21 -28.39 -65.00
CA LYS A 592 -22.35 -29.33 -64.98
C LYS A 592 -23.51 -28.82 -65.85
N ILE A 593 -23.89 -27.55 -65.70
CA ILE A 593 -24.95 -26.93 -66.51
C ILE A 593 -24.58 -26.91 -67.99
N THR A 594 -23.31 -26.60 -68.31
CA THR A 594 -22.83 -26.58 -69.69
C THR A 594 -22.84 -27.98 -70.30
N HIS A 595 -22.48 -29.00 -69.54
CA HIS A 595 -22.57 -30.40 -69.97
C HIS A 595 -24.02 -30.82 -70.22
N GLU A 596 -24.94 -30.51 -69.31
CA GLU A 596 -26.37 -30.79 -69.50
C GLU A 596 -26.91 -30.10 -70.76
N GLU A 597 -26.46 -28.87 -71.04
CA GLU A 597 -26.82 -28.16 -72.27
C GLU A 597 -26.21 -28.81 -73.52
N CYS A 598 -24.98 -29.31 -73.45
CA CYS A 598 -24.35 -30.09 -74.53
C CYS A 598 -25.17 -31.35 -74.86
N GLU A 599 -25.55 -32.12 -73.85
CA GLU A 599 -26.32 -33.36 -74.00
C GLU A 599 -27.75 -33.11 -74.47
N ARG A 600 -28.29 -31.91 -74.23
CA ARG A 600 -29.59 -31.49 -74.79
C ARG A 600 -29.44 -31.05 -76.25
N PHE A 601 -28.42 -30.26 -76.55
CA PHE A 601 -28.24 -29.62 -77.84
C PHE A 601 -27.65 -30.54 -78.91
N GLY A 602 -26.58 -31.26 -78.56
CA GLY A 602 -25.80 -32.10 -79.47
C GLY A 602 -26.64 -33.15 -80.19
N PRO A 603 -27.33 -34.04 -79.47
CA PRO A 603 -28.20 -35.04 -80.07
C PRO A 603 -29.31 -34.42 -80.93
N ALA A 604 -29.94 -33.34 -80.48
CA ALA A 604 -30.99 -32.65 -81.23
C ALA A 604 -30.47 -32.10 -82.57
N SER A 605 -29.28 -31.50 -82.58
CA SER A 605 -28.66 -30.98 -83.81
C SER A 605 -28.21 -32.11 -84.75
N SER A 606 -27.66 -33.20 -84.20
CA SER A 606 -27.28 -34.38 -85.00
C SER A 606 -28.48 -35.03 -85.69
N LYS A 607 -29.65 -35.04 -85.03
CA LYS A 607 -30.90 -35.56 -85.61
C LYS A 607 -31.36 -34.73 -86.80
N ILE A 608 -31.26 -33.40 -86.72
CA ILE A 608 -31.59 -32.50 -87.84
C ILE A 608 -30.70 -32.81 -89.05
N MET A 609 -29.39 -32.99 -88.84
CA MET A 609 -28.47 -33.35 -89.92
C MET A 609 -28.78 -34.74 -90.49
N TYR A 610 -29.08 -35.73 -89.63
CA TYR A 610 -29.46 -37.06 -90.07
C TYR A 610 -30.70 -37.03 -90.98
N GLU A 611 -31.73 -36.28 -90.60
CA GLU A 611 -32.96 -36.13 -91.39
C GLU A 611 -32.70 -35.41 -92.73
N ASP A 612 -31.79 -34.44 -92.79
CA ASP A 612 -31.46 -33.72 -94.03
C ASP A 612 -30.56 -34.52 -95.00
N LEU A 613 -29.73 -35.43 -94.47
CA LEU A 613 -28.83 -36.27 -95.28
C LEU A 613 -29.48 -37.55 -95.82
N ASN A 614 -30.63 -37.97 -95.29
CA ASN A 614 -31.29 -39.21 -95.68
C ASN A 614 -32.66 -38.94 -96.33
N SER A 615 -32.89 -39.54 -97.50
CA SER A 615 -34.17 -39.54 -98.22
C SER A 615 -34.57 -40.96 -98.65
N GLU A 616 -35.84 -41.18 -99.01
CA GLU A 616 -36.29 -42.49 -99.54
C GLU A 616 -35.56 -42.90 -100.84
N GLU A 617 -35.01 -41.93 -101.57
CA GLU A 617 -34.24 -42.13 -102.79
C GLU A 617 -32.73 -42.38 -102.53
N SER A 618 -32.29 -42.29 -101.26
CA SER A 618 -30.89 -42.43 -100.90
C SER A 618 -30.43 -43.90 -100.99
N PRO A 619 -29.31 -44.20 -101.69
CA PRO A 619 -28.86 -45.57 -101.92
C PRO A 619 -28.33 -46.27 -100.66
N CYS A 620 -27.89 -45.51 -99.67
CA CYS A 620 -27.32 -45.97 -98.40
C CYS A 620 -27.65 -45.01 -97.27
N GLU A 621 -27.77 -45.55 -96.05
CA GLU A 621 -27.93 -44.76 -94.83
C GLU A 621 -26.66 -43.94 -94.53
N THR A 622 -26.84 -42.66 -94.21
CA THR A 622 -25.82 -41.83 -93.54
C THR A 622 -26.20 -41.67 -92.07
N ARG A 623 -25.28 -42.04 -91.17
CA ARG A 623 -25.48 -41.84 -89.72
C ARG A 623 -24.83 -40.55 -89.27
N VAL A 624 -25.46 -39.85 -88.34
CA VAL A 624 -24.86 -38.68 -87.68
C VAL A 624 -24.88 -38.96 -86.20
N SER A 625 -23.70 -38.95 -85.59
CA SER A 625 -23.54 -39.17 -84.16
C SER A 625 -22.91 -37.95 -83.50
N TYR A 626 -23.18 -37.82 -82.20
CA TYR A 626 -22.70 -36.74 -81.36
C TYR A 626 -21.83 -37.31 -80.24
N LYS A 627 -20.77 -36.57 -79.89
CA LYS A 627 -19.97 -36.80 -78.70
C LYS A 627 -19.49 -35.49 -78.12
N GLN A 628 -19.49 -35.35 -76.80
CA GLN A 628 -18.89 -34.19 -76.15
C GLN A 628 -17.35 -34.22 -76.22
N LEU A 629 -16.74 -33.07 -76.51
CA LEU A 629 -15.29 -32.86 -76.44
C LEU A 629 -14.92 -32.00 -75.23
N GLY A 630 -14.18 -32.58 -74.28
CA GLY A 630 -13.79 -31.86 -73.07
C GLY A 630 -15.01 -31.35 -72.29
N LYS A 631 -14.97 -30.10 -71.84
CA LYS A 631 -16.03 -29.51 -70.98
C LYS A 631 -17.00 -28.61 -71.74
N ILE A 632 -16.60 -28.11 -72.91
CA ILE A 632 -17.30 -27.06 -73.66
C ILE A 632 -17.34 -27.30 -75.17
N GLY A 633 -16.77 -28.40 -75.65
CA GLY A 633 -16.68 -28.72 -77.07
C GLY A 633 -17.62 -29.83 -77.50
N ILE A 634 -17.80 -29.95 -78.81
CA ILE A 634 -18.66 -30.94 -79.46
C ILE A 634 -17.95 -31.55 -80.67
N GLN A 635 -18.07 -32.87 -80.81
CA GLN A 635 -17.74 -33.63 -82.01
C GLN A 635 -19.03 -34.14 -82.64
N TYR A 636 -19.16 -33.92 -83.94
CA TYR A 636 -20.16 -34.62 -84.75
C TYR A 636 -19.44 -35.53 -85.72
N THR A 637 -19.84 -36.81 -85.76
CA THR A 637 -19.30 -37.78 -86.72
C THR A 637 -20.40 -38.16 -87.69
N ILE A 638 -20.19 -37.79 -88.96
CA ILE A 638 -21.07 -38.16 -90.07
C ILE A 638 -20.45 -39.38 -90.74
N THR A 639 -21.14 -40.51 -90.68
CA THR A 639 -20.69 -41.80 -91.20
C THR A 639 -21.55 -42.18 -92.41
N THR A 640 -20.95 -42.16 -93.59
CA THR A 640 -21.64 -42.51 -94.84
C THR A 640 -21.21 -43.91 -95.30
N ILE A 641 -22.17 -44.85 -95.35
CA ILE A 641 -21.94 -46.24 -95.79
C ILE A 641 -21.89 -46.33 -97.32
N LEU A 642 -20.95 -47.11 -97.86
CA LEU A 642 -20.75 -47.28 -99.31
C LEU A 642 -21.33 -48.63 -99.79
N CYS A 643 -22.56 -48.63 -100.32
CA CYS A 643 -23.27 -49.87 -100.70
C CYS A 643 -22.78 -50.54 -102.00
N GLN A 644 -21.94 -49.88 -102.79
CA GLN A 644 -21.33 -50.44 -103.99
C GLN A 644 -19.81 -50.37 -103.89
N LYS A 645 -19.10 -51.39 -104.42
CA LYS A 645 -17.64 -51.58 -104.25
C LYS A 645 -16.83 -50.33 -104.61
N ILE A 646 -17.30 -49.54 -105.59
CA ILE A 646 -16.74 -48.23 -105.97
C ILE A 646 -17.89 -47.35 -106.49
N ASN A 647 -18.71 -46.77 -105.62
CA ASN A 647 -19.64 -45.73 -106.06
C ASN A 647 -19.31 -44.38 -105.41
N LEU A 648 -18.78 -43.49 -106.25
CA LEU A 648 -18.37 -42.12 -105.96
C LEU A 648 -19.51 -41.11 -106.06
N ALA A 649 -20.74 -41.54 -106.41
CA ALA A 649 -21.85 -40.63 -106.70
C ALA A 649 -22.20 -39.72 -105.52
N GLN A 650 -22.22 -40.25 -104.28
CA GLN A 650 -22.38 -39.42 -103.08
C GLN A 650 -21.08 -38.72 -102.67
N MET A 651 -19.92 -39.36 -102.91
CA MET A 651 -18.61 -38.82 -102.52
C MET A 651 -18.23 -37.56 -103.30
N GLY A 652 -18.76 -37.41 -104.52
CA GLY A 652 -18.51 -36.27 -105.40
C GLY A 652 -19.69 -35.33 -105.59
N ASP A 653 -20.83 -35.52 -104.90
CA ASP A 653 -21.97 -34.61 -104.99
C ASP A 653 -21.73 -33.36 -104.14
N PRO A 654 -21.51 -32.17 -104.74
CA PRO A 654 -21.26 -30.96 -103.99
C PRO A 654 -22.46 -30.51 -103.14
N GLU A 655 -23.69 -30.86 -103.51
CA GLU A 655 -24.89 -30.47 -102.74
C GLU A 655 -24.95 -31.17 -101.37
N TYR A 656 -24.51 -32.44 -101.28
CA TYR A 656 -24.38 -33.17 -100.03
C TYR A 656 -23.47 -32.44 -99.02
N TYR A 657 -22.30 -31.98 -99.45
CA TYR A 657 -21.34 -31.29 -98.56
C TYR A 657 -21.76 -29.84 -98.25
N LYS A 658 -22.49 -29.19 -99.16
CA LYS A 658 -23.11 -27.88 -98.88
C LYS A 658 -24.14 -27.98 -97.76
N LYS A 659 -24.93 -29.06 -97.68
CA LYS A 659 -25.85 -29.31 -96.56
C LYS A 659 -25.09 -29.37 -95.23
N ILE A 660 -24.01 -30.14 -95.15
CA ILE A 660 -23.16 -30.24 -93.95
C ILE A 660 -22.64 -28.86 -93.53
N ALA A 661 -22.06 -28.10 -94.45
CA ALA A 661 -21.52 -26.78 -94.13
C ALA A 661 -22.61 -25.77 -93.72
N THR A 662 -23.77 -25.84 -94.35
CA THR A 662 -24.93 -24.99 -94.02
C THR A 662 -25.41 -25.30 -92.62
N TRP A 663 -25.65 -26.56 -92.29
CA TRP A 663 -26.05 -27.01 -90.96
C TRP A 663 -25.04 -26.61 -89.87
N VAL A 664 -23.73 -26.80 -90.11
CA VAL A 664 -22.70 -26.34 -89.17
C VAL A 664 -22.84 -24.84 -88.91
N ASN A 665 -23.06 -24.03 -89.95
CA ASN A 665 -23.15 -22.58 -89.79
C ASN A 665 -24.47 -22.14 -89.11
N THR A 666 -25.61 -22.67 -89.54
CA THR A 666 -26.94 -22.21 -89.11
C THR A 666 -27.43 -22.87 -87.83
N GLU A 667 -27.26 -24.18 -87.70
CA GLU A 667 -27.80 -24.96 -86.59
C GLU A 667 -26.80 -25.16 -85.45
N VAL A 668 -25.49 -25.18 -85.76
CA VAL A 668 -24.45 -25.41 -84.76
C VAL A 668 -23.84 -24.10 -84.26
N LEU A 669 -23.15 -23.39 -85.13
CA LEU A 669 -22.33 -22.24 -84.71
C LEU A 669 -23.17 -21.04 -84.31
N THR A 670 -24.21 -20.68 -85.06
CA THR A 670 -25.01 -19.46 -84.78
C THR A 670 -25.71 -19.49 -83.41
N LYS A 671 -25.97 -20.68 -82.85
CA LYS A 671 -26.69 -20.84 -81.60
C LYS A 671 -25.87 -20.53 -80.34
N TYR A 672 -24.57 -20.87 -80.35
CA TYR A 672 -23.70 -20.71 -79.17
C TYR A 672 -22.45 -19.88 -79.42
N CYS A 673 -22.12 -19.61 -80.68
CA CYS A 673 -20.98 -18.78 -81.01
C CYS A 673 -21.38 -17.31 -81.08
N ASN A 674 -20.70 -16.47 -80.30
CA ASN A 674 -20.84 -15.04 -80.45
C ASN A 674 -20.33 -14.58 -81.83
N THR A 675 -21.24 -14.03 -82.63
CA THR A 675 -20.98 -13.56 -84.00
C THR A 675 -20.05 -12.35 -84.08
N THR A 676 -19.74 -11.71 -82.95
CA THR A 676 -18.85 -10.55 -82.86
C THR A 676 -17.36 -10.94 -82.93
N ASN A 677 -16.98 -12.10 -82.36
CA ASN A 677 -15.57 -12.50 -82.24
C ASN A 677 -15.28 -13.95 -82.68
N TRP A 678 -16.30 -14.75 -82.97
CA TRP A 678 -16.19 -16.13 -83.46
C TRP A 678 -15.24 -17.04 -82.64
N ARG A 679 -15.13 -16.82 -81.32
CA ARG A 679 -14.21 -17.57 -80.45
C ARG A 679 -14.43 -19.09 -80.52
N CYS A 680 -15.65 -19.54 -80.78
CA CYS A 680 -15.97 -20.96 -80.96
C CYS A 680 -15.27 -21.62 -82.16
N LYS A 681 -14.88 -20.85 -83.19
CA LYS A 681 -14.19 -21.34 -84.39
C LYS A 681 -12.69 -21.49 -84.14
N LYS A 682 -12.17 -20.90 -83.06
CA LYS A 682 -10.80 -21.13 -82.65
C LYS A 682 -10.67 -22.61 -82.31
N ASP A 683 -9.74 -23.28 -82.98
CA ASP A 683 -9.48 -24.72 -82.85
C ASP A 683 -10.65 -25.62 -83.34
N PHE A 684 -11.48 -25.13 -84.27
CA PHE A 684 -12.37 -25.98 -85.08
C PHE A 684 -11.58 -26.60 -86.23
N PHE A 685 -11.59 -27.93 -86.32
CA PHE A 685 -10.99 -28.69 -87.41
C PHE A 685 -11.86 -29.87 -87.83
N ILE A 686 -11.59 -30.43 -89.01
CA ILE A 686 -12.25 -31.62 -89.54
C ILE A 686 -11.23 -32.76 -89.63
N TYR A 687 -11.61 -33.94 -89.18
CA TYR A 687 -10.87 -35.17 -89.45
C TYR A 687 -11.68 -36.06 -90.38
N LEU A 688 -11.07 -36.53 -91.47
CA LEU A 688 -11.71 -37.37 -92.48
C LEU A 688 -11.05 -38.75 -92.48
N GLU A 689 -11.82 -39.81 -92.23
CA GLU A 689 -11.30 -41.18 -92.22
C GLU A 689 -12.00 -42.04 -93.27
N GLY A 690 -11.21 -42.59 -94.21
CA GLY A 690 -11.70 -43.55 -95.18
C GLY A 690 -11.52 -44.99 -94.68
N HIS A 691 -12.63 -45.69 -94.44
CA HIS A 691 -12.62 -47.08 -93.98
C HIS A 691 -12.64 -48.04 -95.17
N THR A 692 -11.83 -49.08 -95.10
CA THR A 692 -11.79 -50.20 -96.05
C THR A 692 -12.03 -51.51 -95.32
N ASP A 693 -12.84 -52.39 -95.90
CA ASP A 693 -13.20 -53.66 -95.29
C ASP A 693 -12.05 -54.68 -95.35
N GLY A 694 -12.10 -55.72 -94.52
CA GLY A 694 -11.05 -56.74 -94.37
C GLY A 694 -10.84 -57.68 -95.56
N HIS A 695 -11.34 -57.31 -96.75
CA HIS A 695 -11.05 -58.06 -97.96
C HIS A 695 -9.61 -57.79 -98.43
N ARG A 696 -8.94 -58.84 -98.92
CA ARG A 696 -7.62 -58.70 -99.53
C ARG A 696 -7.74 -57.75 -100.72
N PHE A 697 -6.90 -56.71 -100.74
CA PHE A 697 -6.90 -55.73 -101.83
C PHE A 697 -6.67 -56.40 -103.19
N SER A 698 -7.61 -56.22 -104.12
CA SER A 698 -7.60 -56.83 -105.46
C SER A 698 -7.29 -55.83 -106.58
N GLY A 699 -6.80 -54.62 -106.24
CA GLY A 699 -6.62 -53.52 -107.19
C GLY A 699 -7.89 -52.69 -107.37
N ALA A 700 -7.73 -51.37 -107.53
CA ALA A 700 -8.81 -50.43 -107.84
C ALA A 700 -8.29 -49.29 -108.73
N THR A 701 -9.12 -48.80 -109.65
CA THR A 701 -8.81 -47.69 -110.55
C THR A 701 -9.98 -46.72 -110.59
N TYR A 702 -9.68 -45.43 -110.62
CA TYR A 702 -10.65 -44.34 -110.70
C TYR A 702 -10.73 -43.80 -112.14
N ASP A 703 -11.93 -43.42 -112.57
CA ASP A 703 -12.19 -42.89 -113.92
C ASP A 703 -11.53 -41.51 -114.15
N LYS A 704 -11.30 -40.76 -113.07
CA LYS A 704 -10.61 -39.46 -113.08
C LYS A 704 -9.43 -39.49 -112.11
N SER A 705 -8.40 -38.70 -112.41
CA SER A 705 -7.27 -38.53 -111.50
C SER A 705 -7.73 -37.87 -110.20
N LEU A 706 -7.30 -38.42 -109.06
CA LEU A 706 -7.51 -37.89 -107.71
C LEU A 706 -6.52 -36.76 -107.37
N ASP A 707 -5.37 -36.76 -108.07
CA ASP A 707 -4.27 -35.82 -107.92
C ASP A 707 -3.83 -35.63 -106.46
N VAL A 708 -3.70 -36.74 -105.70
CA VAL A 708 -3.16 -36.70 -104.33
C VAL A 708 -1.65 -36.51 -104.40
N PRO A 709 -1.11 -35.37 -103.92
CA PRO A 709 0.32 -35.09 -104.00
C PRO A 709 1.13 -36.08 -103.17
N GLU A 710 2.31 -36.44 -103.67
CA GLU A 710 3.32 -37.15 -102.89
C GLU A 710 3.70 -36.33 -101.64
N GLY A 711 3.93 -37.01 -100.52
CA GLY A 711 4.22 -36.36 -99.24
C GLY A 711 2.96 -35.93 -98.46
N THR A 712 1.74 -36.16 -98.97
CA THR A 712 0.53 -35.80 -98.20
C THR A 712 0.48 -36.61 -96.90
N PRO A 713 0.44 -35.95 -95.72
CA PRO A 713 0.42 -36.65 -94.44
C PRO A 713 -0.97 -37.24 -94.14
N TYR A 714 -1.00 -38.44 -93.58
CA TYR A 714 -2.23 -39.10 -93.13
C TYR A 714 -1.97 -40.01 -91.93
N THR A 715 -3.03 -40.28 -91.19
CA THR A 715 -3.01 -41.30 -90.14
C THR A 715 -3.54 -42.63 -90.70
N HIS A 716 -2.74 -43.69 -90.59
CA HIS A 716 -3.14 -45.04 -90.98
C HIS A 716 -3.49 -45.87 -89.75
N PHE A 717 -4.69 -46.43 -89.73
CA PHE A 717 -5.15 -47.34 -88.70
C PHE A 717 -5.31 -48.73 -89.29
N ILE A 718 -4.65 -49.72 -88.70
CA ILE A 718 -4.81 -51.14 -89.08
C ILE A 718 -5.55 -51.83 -87.95
N GLY A 719 -6.81 -52.17 -88.17
CA GLY A 719 -7.63 -52.86 -87.18
C GLY A 719 -7.08 -54.25 -86.85
N LYS A 720 -7.21 -54.65 -85.58
CA LYS A 720 -6.78 -55.97 -85.08
C LYS A 720 -7.99 -56.91 -84.95
N PRO A 721 -7.80 -58.22 -85.13
CA PRO A 721 -8.88 -59.20 -85.00
C PRO A 721 -9.58 -59.13 -83.64
N ASN A 722 -10.86 -59.50 -83.60
CA ASN A 722 -11.67 -59.55 -82.37
C ASN A 722 -11.78 -58.21 -81.60
N GLY A 723 -11.67 -57.06 -82.28
CA GLY A 723 -11.82 -55.74 -81.67
C GLY A 723 -10.67 -55.31 -80.75
N ALA A 724 -9.48 -55.91 -80.89
CA ALA A 724 -8.31 -55.64 -80.04
C ALA A 724 -7.60 -54.28 -80.30
N GLY A 725 -8.33 -53.27 -80.77
CA GLY A 725 -7.82 -51.95 -81.16
C GLY A 725 -7.24 -51.90 -82.58
N ALA A 726 -6.53 -50.82 -82.91
CA ALA A 726 -5.86 -50.64 -84.20
C ALA A 726 -4.39 -50.20 -84.00
N ASP A 727 -3.49 -50.61 -84.90
CA ASP A 727 -2.15 -50.02 -84.98
C ASP A 727 -2.24 -48.67 -85.70
N THR A 728 -1.78 -47.60 -85.04
CA THR A 728 -1.79 -46.24 -85.59
C THR A 728 -0.40 -45.84 -86.09
N LEU A 729 -0.29 -45.48 -87.36
CA LEU A 729 0.96 -45.05 -88.00
C LEU A 729 0.75 -43.71 -88.72
N GLN A 730 1.53 -42.70 -88.36
CA GLN A 730 1.64 -41.49 -89.18
C GLN A 730 2.53 -41.79 -90.39
N LYS A 731 2.02 -41.51 -91.58
CA LYS A 731 2.69 -41.82 -92.84
C LYS A 731 2.48 -40.70 -93.86
N GLU A 732 3.30 -40.74 -94.90
CA GLU A 732 3.15 -39.90 -96.08
C GLU A 732 2.80 -40.75 -97.30
N THR A 733 1.97 -40.19 -98.18
CA THR A 733 1.54 -40.87 -99.39
C THR A 733 2.63 -40.82 -100.47
N ARG A 734 2.66 -41.83 -101.33
CA ARG A 734 3.23 -41.67 -102.67
C ARG A 734 2.27 -40.85 -103.53
N ASN A 735 2.70 -40.36 -104.69
CA ASN A 735 1.78 -39.77 -105.66
C ASN A 735 0.65 -40.76 -106.05
N ILE A 736 -0.62 -40.36 -105.90
CA ILE A 736 -1.81 -41.15 -106.26
C ILE A 736 -2.63 -40.38 -107.31
N THR A 737 -2.62 -40.87 -108.55
CA THR A 737 -3.40 -40.31 -109.66
C THR A 737 -4.69 -41.10 -109.88
N SER A 738 -4.65 -42.24 -110.57
CA SER A 738 -5.85 -43.05 -110.88
C SER A 738 -5.80 -44.49 -110.38
N GLN A 739 -4.62 -45.06 -110.09
CA GLN A 739 -4.45 -46.46 -109.71
C GLN A 739 -3.99 -46.64 -108.25
N LEU A 740 -4.72 -47.47 -107.50
CA LEU A 740 -4.47 -47.79 -106.11
C LEU A 740 -3.76 -49.14 -105.95
N LYS A 741 -2.83 -49.22 -105.00
CA LYS A 741 -1.97 -50.39 -104.74
C LYS A 741 -2.26 -51.08 -103.40
N SER A 742 -3.08 -50.50 -102.53
CA SER A 742 -3.43 -51.08 -101.23
C SER A 742 -4.79 -50.59 -100.71
N ASN A 743 -5.33 -51.27 -99.69
CA ASN A 743 -6.52 -50.84 -98.95
C ASN A 743 -6.29 -49.48 -98.27
N MET A 744 -5.10 -49.26 -97.69
CA MET A 744 -4.67 -47.96 -97.18
C MET A 744 -4.83 -46.83 -98.22
N GLU A 745 -4.34 -47.02 -99.45
CA GLU A 745 -4.48 -46.03 -100.53
C GLU A 745 -5.95 -45.83 -100.95
N LEU A 746 -6.78 -46.88 -100.87
CA LEU A 746 -8.22 -46.76 -101.10
C LEU A 746 -8.92 -45.95 -100.02
N GLY A 747 -8.54 -46.12 -98.75
CA GLY A 747 -9.02 -45.28 -97.65
C GLY A 747 -8.61 -43.82 -97.82
N ILE A 748 -7.34 -43.56 -98.16
CA ILE A 748 -6.84 -42.21 -98.44
C ILE A 748 -7.59 -41.57 -99.62
N ALA A 749 -7.75 -42.30 -100.72
CA ALA A 749 -8.46 -41.82 -101.90
C ALA A 749 -9.89 -41.40 -101.57
N ARG A 750 -10.56 -42.16 -100.69
CA ARG A 750 -11.90 -41.82 -100.19
C ARG A 750 -11.89 -40.52 -99.38
N ALA A 751 -11.01 -40.43 -98.38
CA ALA A 751 -10.90 -39.23 -97.53
C ALA A 751 -10.49 -37.98 -98.32
N TRP A 752 -9.58 -38.12 -99.30
CA TRP A 752 -9.13 -37.02 -100.15
C TRP A 752 -10.24 -36.49 -101.06
N THR A 753 -11.05 -37.39 -101.64
CA THR A 753 -12.20 -37.00 -102.46
C THR A 753 -13.16 -36.11 -101.66
N VAL A 754 -13.44 -36.52 -100.41
CA VAL A 754 -14.29 -35.75 -99.49
C VAL A 754 -13.64 -34.43 -99.07
N LYS A 755 -12.33 -34.44 -98.81
CA LYS A 755 -11.56 -33.22 -98.47
C LYS A 755 -11.74 -32.14 -99.53
N GLN A 756 -11.59 -32.48 -100.80
CA GLN A 756 -11.75 -31.53 -101.91
C GLN A 756 -13.14 -30.89 -101.93
N GLN A 757 -14.18 -31.64 -101.54
CA GLN A 757 -15.54 -31.11 -101.46
C GLN A 757 -15.77 -30.22 -100.23
N LEU A 758 -14.98 -30.34 -99.17
CA LEU A 758 -15.11 -29.57 -97.93
C LEU A 758 -14.13 -28.39 -97.82
N ASP A 759 -13.15 -28.27 -98.70
CA ASP A 759 -12.13 -27.20 -98.67
C ASP A 759 -12.75 -25.78 -98.67
N PHE A 760 -13.96 -25.61 -99.20
CA PHE A 760 -14.68 -24.32 -99.16
C PHE A 760 -15.06 -23.86 -97.75
N MET A 761 -15.11 -24.76 -96.77
CA MET A 761 -15.41 -24.42 -95.37
C MET A 761 -14.29 -23.64 -94.70
N LYS A 762 -13.08 -23.63 -95.27
CA LYS A 762 -11.90 -22.91 -94.77
C LYS A 762 -11.54 -23.26 -93.31
N VAL A 763 -11.72 -24.52 -92.94
CA VAL A 763 -11.28 -25.09 -91.65
C VAL A 763 -10.14 -26.07 -91.89
N PRO A 764 -9.18 -26.21 -90.96
CA PRO A 764 -8.14 -27.23 -91.08
C PRO A 764 -8.75 -28.63 -91.25
N ILE A 765 -8.34 -29.36 -92.29
CA ILE A 765 -8.78 -30.73 -92.56
C ILE A 765 -7.58 -31.66 -92.54
N THR A 766 -7.64 -32.69 -91.71
CA THR A 766 -6.69 -33.81 -91.71
C THR A 766 -7.36 -35.07 -92.22
N ILE A 767 -6.58 -35.97 -92.84
CA ILE A 767 -7.09 -37.20 -93.44
C ILE A 767 -6.49 -38.44 -92.79
N GLY A 768 -7.21 -39.55 -92.86
CA GLY A 768 -6.74 -40.87 -92.46
C GLY A 768 -7.41 -41.99 -93.23
N ALA A 769 -6.87 -43.18 -93.01
CA ALA A 769 -7.36 -44.41 -93.60
C ALA A 769 -7.41 -45.50 -92.53
N TYR A 770 -8.55 -46.18 -92.44
CA TYR A 770 -8.75 -47.32 -91.56
C TYR A 770 -8.88 -48.60 -92.39
N GLU A 771 -7.98 -49.55 -92.17
CA GLU A 771 -8.05 -50.89 -92.76
C GLU A 771 -8.62 -51.85 -91.72
N HIS A 772 -9.85 -52.31 -91.94
CA HIS A 772 -10.53 -53.26 -91.07
C HIS A 772 -9.84 -54.64 -91.12
N PRO A 773 -9.82 -55.40 -90.02
CA PRO A 773 -9.22 -56.72 -89.97
C PRO A 773 -10.00 -57.72 -90.83
N SER A 774 -9.37 -58.85 -91.17
CA SER A 774 -9.92 -59.80 -92.14
C SER A 774 -11.24 -60.49 -91.73
N ASP A 775 -11.64 -60.38 -90.48
CA ASP A 775 -12.92 -60.83 -89.91
C ASP A 775 -14.05 -59.79 -90.08
N GLU A 776 -13.71 -58.52 -90.34
CA GLU A 776 -14.65 -57.42 -90.58
C GLU A 776 -14.82 -57.16 -92.09
N LYS A 777 -15.60 -58.05 -92.71
CA LYS A 777 -15.90 -58.05 -94.14
C LYS A 777 -17.36 -57.73 -94.33
N ASP A 778 -17.69 -56.67 -95.06
CA ASP A 778 -18.99 -56.37 -95.70
C ASP A 778 -19.15 -54.86 -95.95
N LYS A 779 -20.30 -54.46 -96.52
CA LYS A 779 -20.60 -53.06 -96.87
C LYS A 779 -20.56 -52.10 -95.66
N ASP A 780 -20.85 -52.57 -94.45
CA ASP A 780 -20.90 -51.74 -93.24
C ASP A 780 -19.51 -51.26 -92.77
N TYR A 781 -18.45 -51.88 -93.28
CA TYR A 781 -17.04 -51.52 -93.04
C TYR A 781 -16.43 -50.71 -94.20
N ARG A 782 -17.20 -50.49 -95.28
CA ARG A 782 -16.83 -49.59 -96.37
C ARG A 782 -17.56 -48.27 -96.15
N ARG A 783 -16.87 -47.31 -95.54
CA ARG A 783 -17.49 -46.04 -95.16
C ARG A 783 -16.50 -44.89 -95.18
N ILE A 784 -17.03 -43.69 -95.13
CA ILE A 784 -16.28 -42.47 -94.84
C ILE A 784 -16.84 -41.88 -93.54
N GLU A 785 -15.94 -41.48 -92.65
CA GLU A 785 -16.27 -40.75 -91.43
C GLU A 785 -15.77 -39.31 -91.55
N ILE A 786 -16.69 -38.35 -91.37
CA ILE A 786 -16.41 -36.92 -91.31
C ILE A 786 -16.60 -36.47 -89.87
N GLU A 787 -15.50 -36.25 -89.16
CA GLU A 787 -15.52 -35.77 -87.79
C GLU A 787 -15.35 -34.25 -87.73
N LEU A 788 -16.39 -33.55 -87.32
CA LEU A 788 -16.41 -32.10 -87.13
C LEU A 788 -16.10 -31.81 -85.66
N ASN A 789 -14.87 -31.36 -85.37
CA ASN A 789 -14.37 -31.17 -84.01
C ASN A 789 -14.39 -29.69 -83.59
N ILE A 790 -15.46 -29.25 -82.90
CA ILE A 790 -15.66 -27.86 -82.48
C ILE A 790 -15.38 -27.75 -80.97
N THR A 791 -14.12 -27.51 -80.61
CA THR A 791 -13.62 -27.60 -79.22
C THR A 791 -14.11 -26.51 -78.28
N ASN A 792 -14.49 -25.33 -78.81
CA ASN A 792 -14.87 -24.15 -78.02
C ASN A 792 -16.33 -23.72 -78.22
N LEU A 793 -17.21 -24.63 -78.69
CA LEU A 793 -18.58 -24.27 -79.06
C LEU A 793 -19.37 -23.59 -77.94
N MET A 794 -19.25 -24.09 -76.71
CA MET A 794 -20.02 -23.63 -75.55
C MET A 794 -19.28 -22.60 -74.69
N LEU A 795 -18.16 -22.03 -75.16
CA LEU A 795 -17.35 -21.12 -74.36
C LEU A 795 -18.13 -19.91 -73.87
N ASP A 796 -18.87 -19.24 -74.77
CA ASP A 796 -19.65 -18.05 -74.44
C ASP A 796 -20.80 -18.37 -73.47
N PHE A 797 -21.44 -19.53 -73.65
CA PHE A 797 -22.48 -20.03 -72.75
C PHE A 797 -21.92 -20.26 -71.34
N TYR A 798 -20.81 -20.99 -71.24
CA TYR A 798 -20.15 -21.28 -69.98
C TYR A 798 -19.73 -20.00 -69.23
N GLU A 799 -19.08 -19.06 -69.91
CA GLU A 799 -18.63 -17.81 -69.30
C GLU A 799 -19.81 -16.98 -68.77
N LYS A 800 -20.92 -16.93 -69.52
CA LYS A 800 -22.15 -16.26 -69.10
C LYS A 800 -22.76 -16.93 -67.88
N THR A 801 -22.93 -18.26 -67.90
CA THR A 801 -23.49 -19.02 -66.77
C THR A 801 -22.63 -18.87 -65.52
N LEU A 802 -21.31 -18.93 -65.65
CA LEU A 802 -20.42 -18.74 -64.51
C LEU A 802 -20.55 -17.34 -63.92
N LYS A 803 -20.64 -16.30 -64.75
CA LYS A 803 -20.84 -14.93 -64.28
C LYS A 803 -22.14 -14.78 -63.49
N GLU A 804 -23.24 -15.29 -64.02
CA GLU A 804 -24.55 -15.26 -63.35
C GLU A 804 -24.49 -15.99 -62.00
N LEU A 805 -23.86 -17.17 -61.95
CA LEU A 805 -23.69 -17.93 -60.70
C LEU A 805 -22.83 -17.19 -59.67
N VAL A 806 -21.78 -16.49 -60.10
CA VAL A 806 -20.93 -15.67 -59.22
C VAL A 806 -21.73 -14.50 -58.65
N ASP A 807 -22.46 -13.77 -59.50
CA ASP A 807 -23.27 -12.63 -59.08
C ASP A 807 -24.38 -13.05 -58.09
N GLU A 808 -25.10 -14.15 -58.38
CA GLU A 808 -26.17 -14.70 -57.52
C GLU A 808 -25.65 -15.23 -56.18
N SER A 809 -24.45 -15.81 -56.15
CA SER A 809 -23.88 -16.39 -54.94
C SER A 809 -23.51 -15.35 -53.88
N GLY A 810 -23.38 -14.08 -54.27
CA GLY A 810 -22.94 -13.01 -53.38
C GLY A 810 -21.54 -13.20 -52.81
N ILE A 811 -20.69 -14.04 -53.43
CA ILE A 811 -19.32 -14.29 -52.94
C ILE A 811 -18.42 -13.05 -53.02
N GLY A 812 -18.86 -12.03 -53.75
CA GLY A 812 -18.17 -10.74 -53.92
C GLY A 812 -16.98 -10.82 -54.87
N ASP A 813 -16.16 -9.77 -54.85
CA ASP A 813 -14.94 -9.72 -55.62
C ASP A 813 -13.85 -10.59 -55.00
N ARG A 814 -13.00 -11.13 -55.87
CA ARG A 814 -11.79 -11.83 -55.44
C ARG A 814 -10.94 -10.88 -54.56
N PRO A 815 -10.58 -11.28 -53.33
CA PRO A 815 -9.74 -10.45 -52.49
C PRO A 815 -8.42 -10.12 -53.19
N ARG A 816 -7.95 -8.88 -53.06
CA ARG A 816 -6.63 -8.51 -53.58
C ARG A 816 -5.56 -9.34 -52.85
N LEU A 817 -4.64 -9.93 -53.61
CA LEU A 817 -3.44 -10.54 -53.04
C LEU A 817 -2.63 -9.41 -52.38
N GLY A 818 -2.76 -9.32 -51.05
CA GLY A 818 -2.21 -8.23 -50.24
C GLY A 818 -0.85 -8.55 -49.62
N CYS A 819 -0.23 -9.65 -50.05
CA CYS A 819 1.11 -10.12 -49.76
C CYS A 819 1.40 -11.33 -50.68
#